data_AF-X6LJA7-F1
#
_entry.id   AF-X6LJA7-F1
#
_cell.length_a   1.000
_cell.length_b   1.000
_cell.length_c   1.000
_cell.angle_alpha   90.00
_cell.angle_beta   90.00
_cell.angle_gamma   90.00
#
_symmetry.space_group_name_H-M   'P 1'
#
loop_
_entity.id
_entity.type
_entity.pdbx_description
1 polymer ?
#
loop_
_entity_poly.entity_id
_entity_poly.type
_entity_poly.pdbx_seq_one_letter_code
_entity_poly.pdbx_strand_id
1 'polypeptide(L)'
;MNLFISFQLVLFWKSKLSQKKIGHNISIATLRSNFSEKLVLGLRFALFLSIHQSCKTHICNLCWREKKKKKTNSKTMVSDIDYAEMINSMKYYGKAIDKTISRLSHISSVSFQSKDYCSNDAVARICFPINSAKCCGGMQDNIDNVRNEENRNYSKEIKILMRLFGELINKEDLQQKMEQFEGKIELVIKDLVQQSFEKQSKLESESKINELKNMEEVNYLNFFFFFLQRQQEGNMINDIDMNGHMNHNSKSENVQKEIEKTEIGEIKPGINLQGYCVNEICLASKAKLPVWINIGFDDIAFAPNNSSFSCPDCKKSTVSFIAKAMFYNSEYSICASGDSMLVKDNNYQCSYTIKSGLSYELKANKIRQHAANIEDLRERSENAMNSTEIQNLITELQKYEITVVKPPDLKGNERLLEKIQSDYGGDFNQAFDIGRFTILCDNPTKLQTAVAVMKKAEQFHLIVSEDKDFFNKQSRTHHRFHNIKLYVPKHDVYIEMQATLKNFTTLEGYTVIENPKLSHLFYEHIRAWKPNNQSEEELKQASDETLTKINDIICEWIDAKEVKKIANRYKPHSEIRILKPPKLNGVTEEDIHIKRNVSLKLTKFVYDQLCKFDPLKMKGQAIYVVLFEYFKKHIMGEMNPASCADVVSLLKKSRKQELEDDTTILQALETYVPLQANDYAHTDNDVNEKNDSYDCRQHIIDFLVEQKEEQKSEQNKQVRVMVLQGKSGSGKSLFCRHLEEALWESYINDPSAPIPVCISLPKCYNELNETQIISQALQMKNINKEIIDIIRENISFVFILDGFDEIFDKYYKNNSNNNERYFYDRFNLNEWNAKICQLSKSCVKR
;
A
#
# COMPACT_ATOMS: atom_id res chain seq x y z
N MET A 1 -7.82 -6.44 25.31
CA MET A 1 -7.94 -7.46 26.37
C MET A 1 -8.44 -8.82 25.87
N ASN A 2 -9.35 -8.92 24.88
CA ASN A 2 -9.78 -10.22 24.30
C ASN A 2 -8.65 -11.06 23.67
N LEU A 3 -7.59 -10.43 23.13
CA LEU A 3 -6.37 -11.16 22.73
C LEU A 3 -5.53 -11.66 23.92
N PHE A 4 -5.60 -11.00 25.07
CA PHE A 4 -4.85 -11.37 26.29
C PHE A 4 -5.53 -12.52 27.05
N ILE A 5 -6.87 -12.54 27.08
CA ILE A 5 -7.66 -13.66 27.61
C ILE A 5 -7.54 -14.89 26.70
N SER A 6 -7.48 -14.69 25.37
CA SER A 6 -7.17 -15.77 24.43
C SER A 6 -5.75 -16.33 24.62
N PHE A 7 -4.78 -15.49 24.96
CA PHE A 7 -3.40 -15.90 25.25
C PHE A 7 -3.27 -16.61 26.61
N GLN A 8 -4.01 -16.16 27.64
CA GLN A 8 -4.07 -16.81 28.95
C GLN A 8 -4.83 -18.14 28.93
N LEU A 9 -5.90 -18.29 28.13
CA LEU A 9 -6.59 -19.58 27.93
C LEU A 9 -5.73 -20.59 27.17
N VAL A 10 -4.91 -20.12 26.22
CA VAL A 10 -3.93 -20.96 25.51
C VAL A 10 -2.78 -21.38 26.43
N LEU A 11 -2.30 -20.51 27.32
CA LEU A 11 -1.28 -20.86 28.33
C LEU A 11 -1.83 -21.75 29.45
N PHE A 12 -3.08 -21.55 29.87
CA PHE A 12 -3.78 -22.39 30.85
C PHE A 12 -4.04 -23.81 30.29
N TRP A 13 -4.35 -23.94 29.00
CA TRP A 13 -4.45 -25.24 28.32
C TRP A 13 -3.08 -25.90 28.08
N LYS A 14 -2.02 -25.12 27.81
CA LYS A 14 -0.65 -25.64 27.69
C LYS A 14 -0.12 -26.20 29.02
N SER A 15 -0.54 -25.62 30.15
CA SER A 15 -0.18 -26.09 31.49
C SER A 15 -0.91 -27.39 31.87
N LYS A 16 -2.18 -27.56 31.49
CA LYS A 16 -2.96 -28.79 31.78
C LYS A 16 -2.62 -30.00 30.91
N LEU A 17 -1.94 -29.80 29.77
CA LEU A 17 -1.48 -30.89 28.90
C LEU A 17 -0.11 -31.50 29.31
N SER A 18 0.56 -30.93 30.31
CA SER A 18 1.81 -31.48 30.87
C SER A 18 1.61 -32.39 32.09
N GLN A 19 0.36 -32.61 32.55
CA GLN A 19 0.07 -33.51 33.66
C GLN A 19 -1.21 -34.32 33.42
N LYS A 20 -1.10 -35.40 32.65
CA LYS A 20 -1.75 -36.70 32.93
C LYS A 20 -1.43 -37.71 31.82
N LYS A 21 -0.66 -38.73 32.17
CA LYS A 21 -0.74 -40.05 31.53
C LYS A 21 -2.15 -40.61 31.78
N ILE A 22 -2.77 -41.14 30.73
CA ILE A 22 -3.62 -42.35 30.64
C ILE A 22 -4.49 -42.18 29.38
N GLY A 23 -4.43 -43.17 28.48
CA GLY A 23 -4.92 -43.09 27.11
C GLY A 23 -6.42 -43.30 26.90
N HIS A 24 -6.94 -42.74 25.81
CA HIS A 24 -7.61 -43.43 24.71
C HIS A 24 -8.02 -42.43 23.60
N ASN A 25 -8.17 -42.95 22.38
CA ASN A 25 -8.42 -42.29 21.10
C ASN A 25 -9.36 -41.06 21.10
N ILE A 26 -8.89 -39.95 20.53
CA ILE A 26 -9.73 -38.88 19.96
C ILE A 26 -9.18 -38.51 18.57
N SER A 27 -10.04 -38.56 17.55
CA SER A 27 -9.75 -38.29 16.14
C SER A 27 -9.50 -36.81 15.85
N ILE A 28 -8.51 -36.55 14.98
CA ILE A 28 -8.03 -35.23 14.51
C ILE A 28 -9.11 -34.42 13.73
N ALA A 29 -10.28 -35.00 13.43
CA ALA A 29 -11.36 -34.33 12.72
C ALA A 29 -12.05 -33.20 13.51
N THR A 30 -12.09 -33.26 14.84
CA THR A 30 -12.85 -32.31 15.67
C THR A 30 -12.12 -31.00 15.97
N LEU A 31 -10.79 -30.94 15.73
CA LEU A 31 -9.98 -29.73 15.95
C LEU A 31 -9.93 -28.79 14.73
N ARG A 32 -10.41 -29.24 13.55
CA ARG A 32 -10.41 -28.45 12.32
C ARG A 32 -11.65 -27.58 12.11
N SER A 33 -12.79 -27.91 12.70
CA SER A 33 -14.05 -27.15 12.51
C SER A 33 -14.10 -25.84 13.31
N ASN A 34 -13.60 -25.83 14.54
CA ASN A 34 -13.72 -24.66 15.43
C ASN A 34 -12.83 -23.46 15.04
N PHE A 35 -11.86 -23.65 14.13
CA PHE A 35 -10.95 -22.58 13.68
C PHE A 35 -11.45 -21.87 12.40
N SER A 36 -12.32 -22.52 11.59
CA SER A 36 -12.87 -21.89 10.38
C SER A 36 -14.08 -21.01 10.68
N GLU A 37 -14.95 -21.39 11.63
CA GLU A 37 -16.16 -20.63 11.97
C GLU A 37 -15.85 -19.21 12.48
N LYS A 38 -14.84 -19.05 13.33
CA LYS A 38 -14.47 -17.73 13.89
C LYS A 38 -13.82 -16.80 12.87
N LEU A 39 -13.15 -17.35 11.86
CA LEU A 39 -12.50 -16.58 10.80
C LEU A 39 -13.52 -16.09 9.75
N VAL A 40 -14.54 -16.90 9.48
CA VAL A 40 -15.65 -16.57 8.58
C VAL A 40 -16.58 -15.53 9.21
N LEU A 41 -16.84 -15.59 10.52
CA LEU A 41 -17.64 -14.58 11.23
C LEU A 41 -16.98 -13.19 11.20
N GLY A 42 -15.65 -13.13 11.37
CA GLY A 42 -14.89 -11.88 11.30
C GLY A 42 -14.89 -11.23 9.91
N LEU A 43 -14.81 -12.04 8.84
CA LEU A 43 -14.90 -11.57 7.45
C LEU A 43 -16.30 -11.06 7.08
N ARG A 44 -17.35 -11.69 7.61
CA ARG A 44 -18.75 -11.25 7.40
C ARG A 44 -19.07 -9.96 8.13
N PHE A 45 -18.54 -9.77 9.34
CA PHE A 45 -18.71 -8.52 10.10
C PHE A 45 -18.00 -7.33 9.42
N ALA A 46 -16.83 -7.55 8.83
CA ALA A 46 -16.12 -6.55 8.04
C ALA A 46 -16.85 -6.17 6.75
N LEU A 47 -17.47 -7.14 6.07
CA LEU A 47 -18.28 -6.91 4.87
C LEU A 47 -19.58 -6.15 5.19
N PHE A 48 -20.24 -6.49 6.30
CA PHE A 48 -21.45 -5.80 6.76
C PHE A 48 -21.17 -4.34 7.16
N LEU A 49 -20.06 -4.07 7.85
CA LEU A 49 -19.61 -2.71 8.15
C LEU A 49 -19.30 -1.92 6.88
N SER A 50 -18.70 -2.55 5.87
CA SER A 50 -18.40 -1.90 4.58
C SER A 50 -19.66 -1.54 3.78
N ILE A 51 -20.66 -2.44 3.76
CA ILE A 51 -21.95 -2.20 3.10
C ILE A 51 -22.75 -1.12 3.85
N HIS A 52 -22.78 -1.17 5.18
CA HIS A 52 -23.44 -0.14 6.01
C HIS A 52 -22.78 1.24 5.85
N GLN A 53 -21.44 1.30 5.79
CA GLN A 53 -20.71 2.54 5.51
C GLN A 53 -21.03 3.08 4.10
N SER A 54 -21.13 2.21 3.11
CA SER A 54 -21.45 2.56 1.72
C SER A 54 -22.89 3.07 1.57
N CYS A 55 -23.88 2.42 2.20
CA CYS A 55 -25.26 2.90 2.26
C CYS A 55 -25.38 4.24 3.00
N LYS A 56 -24.68 4.43 4.12
CA LYS A 56 -24.67 5.70 4.87
C LYS A 56 -24.04 6.83 4.05
N THR A 57 -22.99 6.55 3.29
CA THR A 57 -22.32 7.50 2.39
C THR A 57 -23.22 7.86 1.20
N HIS A 58 -23.96 6.89 0.65
CA HIS A 58 -24.87 7.11 -0.46
C HIS A 58 -26.12 7.90 -0.05
N ILE A 59 -26.65 7.66 1.14
CA ILE A 59 -27.76 8.44 1.75
C ILE A 59 -27.30 9.86 2.09
N CYS A 60 -26.10 10.05 2.64
CA CYS A 60 -25.52 11.37 2.88
C CYS A 60 -25.29 12.15 1.56
N ASN A 61 -24.87 11.49 0.49
CA ASN A 61 -24.67 12.11 -0.82
C ASN A 61 -25.99 12.51 -1.52
N LEU A 62 -27.07 11.75 -1.31
CA LEU A 62 -28.41 12.10 -1.77
C LEU A 62 -28.98 13.29 -0.98
N CYS A 63 -28.85 13.31 0.34
CA CYS A 63 -29.20 14.46 1.18
C CYS A 63 -28.39 15.73 0.85
N TRP A 64 -27.12 15.59 0.46
CA TRP A 64 -26.26 16.71 0.09
C TRP A 64 -26.64 17.30 -1.30
N ARG A 65 -27.03 16.44 -2.26
CA ARG A 65 -27.53 16.88 -3.59
C ARG A 65 -28.89 17.57 -3.49
N GLU A 66 -29.78 17.14 -2.60
CA GLU A 66 -31.06 17.80 -2.28
C GLU A 66 -30.86 19.18 -1.62
N LYS A 67 -29.91 19.30 -0.66
CA LYS A 67 -29.54 20.59 -0.04
C LYS A 67 -28.99 21.62 -1.03
N LYS A 68 -28.39 21.18 -2.14
CA LYS A 68 -27.88 22.07 -3.20
C LYS A 68 -28.96 22.59 -4.14
N LYS A 69 -30.12 21.91 -4.22
CA LYS A 69 -31.29 22.33 -5.03
C LYS A 69 -32.23 23.29 -4.29
N LYS A 70 -32.23 23.34 -2.96
CA LYS A 70 -33.06 24.25 -2.15
C LYS A 70 -32.29 25.43 -1.54
N LYS A 71 -31.50 26.14 -2.36
CA LYS A 71 -30.86 27.39 -1.95
C LYS A 71 -31.56 28.62 -2.56
N THR A 72 -32.86 28.71 -2.32
CA THR A 72 -33.63 29.97 -2.29
C THR A 72 -34.69 29.86 -1.20
N ASN A 73 -34.57 30.75 -0.22
CA ASN A 73 -35.51 31.12 0.85
C ASN A 73 -35.70 30.25 2.13
N SER A 74 -35.36 30.95 3.23
CA SER A 74 -35.81 30.93 4.63
C SER A 74 -35.67 29.71 5.56
N LYS A 75 -35.24 30.07 6.78
CA LYS A 75 -35.04 29.32 8.03
C LYS A 75 -36.31 28.63 8.55
N THR A 76 -36.21 27.37 9.00
CA THR A 76 -36.72 26.85 10.29
C THR A 76 -36.32 25.38 10.53
N MET A 77 -36.50 24.94 11.79
CA MET A 77 -35.99 23.76 12.49
C MET A 77 -36.30 22.36 11.91
N VAL A 78 -35.48 21.40 12.36
CA VAL A 78 -35.56 19.95 12.19
C VAL A 78 -36.68 19.35 13.06
N SER A 79 -37.54 18.50 12.47
CA SER A 79 -38.04 17.26 13.09
C SER A 79 -38.75 16.38 12.03
N ASP A 80 -38.62 15.06 12.22
CA ASP A 80 -39.35 13.94 11.63
C ASP A 80 -39.20 13.65 10.13
N ILE A 81 -38.37 12.63 9.84
CA ILE A 81 -38.36 11.91 8.55
C ILE A 81 -39.52 10.92 8.58
N ASP A 82 -40.40 11.09 7.61
CA ASP A 82 -41.70 10.42 7.46
C ASP A 82 -41.54 8.91 7.16
N TYR A 83 -41.97 8.07 8.11
CA TYR A 83 -42.00 6.60 7.99
C TYR A 83 -42.79 6.11 6.76
N ALA A 84 -43.67 6.95 6.19
CA ALA A 84 -44.46 6.64 5.00
C ALA A 84 -43.60 6.49 3.73
N GLU A 85 -42.47 7.20 3.62
CA GLU A 85 -41.64 7.22 2.41
C GLU A 85 -40.76 5.97 2.30
N MET A 86 -40.35 5.40 3.44
CA MET A 86 -39.64 4.13 3.52
C MET A 86 -40.54 2.94 3.16
N ILE A 87 -41.80 2.94 3.62
CA ILE A 87 -42.79 1.89 3.30
C ILE A 87 -43.17 1.91 1.82
N ASN A 88 -43.27 3.08 1.20
CA ASN A 88 -43.57 3.21 -0.22
C ASN A 88 -42.41 2.70 -1.11
N SER A 89 -41.16 2.91 -0.69
CA SER A 89 -40.00 2.35 -1.39
C SER A 89 -39.96 0.82 -1.30
N MET A 90 -40.30 0.23 -0.15
CA MET A 90 -40.36 -1.23 0.00
C MET A 90 -41.50 -1.89 -0.83
N LYS A 91 -42.67 -1.23 -0.93
CA LYS A 91 -43.77 -1.69 -1.80
C LYS A 91 -43.42 -1.62 -3.29
N TYR A 92 -42.56 -0.68 -3.70
CA TYR A 92 -42.07 -0.57 -5.07
C TYR A 92 -41.17 -1.75 -5.46
N TYR A 93 -40.27 -2.18 -4.57
CA TYR A 93 -39.40 -3.34 -4.81
C TYR A 93 -40.16 -4.68 -4.79
N GLY A 94 -41.17 -4.84 -3.92
CA GLY A 94 -42.04 -6.03 -3.93
C GLY A 94 -42.77 -6.23 -5.27
N LYS A 95 -43.32 -5.14 -5.85
CA LYS A 95 -43.98 -5.20 -7.17
C LYS A 95 -43.03 -5.48 -8.33
N ALA A 96 -41.75 -5.13 -8.22
CA ALA A 96 -40.75 -5.41 -9.25
C ALA A 96 -40.34 -6.90 -9.27
N ILE A 97 -40.34 -7.56 -8.11
CA ILE A 97 -40.05 -8.97 -7.95
C ILE A 97 -41.21 -9.83 -8.50
N ASP A 98 -42.46 -9.50 -8.17
CA ASP A 98 -43.65 -10.21 -8.68
C ASP A 98 -43.78 -10.12 -10.21
N LYS A 99 -43.40 -8.97 -10.79
CA LYS A 99 -43.41 -8.74 -12.25
C LYS A 99 -42.31 -9.52 -13.00
N THR A 100 -41.26 -9.93 -12.29
CA THR A 100 -40.16 -10.75 -12.81
C THR A 100 -40.52 -12.23 -12.76
N ILE A 101 -41.21 -12.65 -11.70
CA ILE A 101 -41.73 -14.03 -11.55
C ILE A 101 -42.84 -14.32 -12.58
N SER A 102 -43.72 -13.36 -12.87
CA SER A 102 -44.76 -13.49 -13.91
C SER A 102 -44.23 -13.52 -15.36
N ARG A 103 -42.99 -13.09 -15.62
CA ARG A 103 -42.36 -13.13 -16.95
C ARG A 103 -41.66 -14.45 -17.25
N LEU A 104 -41.34 -15.23 -16.22
CA LEU A 104 -40.67 -16.53 -16.35
C LEU A 104 -41.64 -17.68 -16.70
N SER A 105 -42.96 -17.47 -16.63
CA SER A 105 -43.97 -18.50 -16.89
C SER A 105 -44.56 -18.51 -18.31
N HIS A 106 -44.00 -17.77 -19.28
CA HIS A 106 -44.64 -17.57 -20.59
C HIS A 106 -43.78 -17.81 -21.85
N ILE A 107 -42.59 -18.42 -21.73
CA ILE A 107 -41.75 -18.73 -22.90
C ILE A 107 -41.65 -20.25 -23.06
N SER A 108 -42.71 -20.85 -23.58
CA SER A 108 -42.73 -22.22 -24.10
C SER A 108 -43.69 -22.32 -25.28
N SER A 109 -43.21 -21.96 -26.48
CA SER A 109 -43.66 -22.44 -27.80
C SER A 109 -43.39 -21.39 -28.87
N VAL A 110 -42.53 -21.66 -29.87
CA VAL A 110 -42.75 -21.38 -31.32
C VAL A 110 -41.63 -22.09 -32.10
N SER A 111 -42.03 -22.94 -33.05
CA SER A 111 -41.23 -23.57 -34.11
C SER A 111 -41.32 -22.77 -35.41
N PHE A 112 -40.29 -22.71 -36.28
CA PHE A 112 -40.49 -22.69 -37.75
C PHE A 112 -39.19 -22.98 -38.56
N GLN A 113 -39.42 -23.38 -39.81
CA GLN A 113 -38.67 -24.23 -40.74
C GLN A 113 -37.43 -23.64 -41.43
N SER A 114 -36.54 -24.55 -41.85
CA SER A 114 -35.37 -24.37 -42.72
C SER A 114 -35.73 -24.32 -44.22
N LYS A 115 -34.92 -23.62 -45.02
CA LYS A 115 -34.80 -23.80 -46.48
C LYS A 115 -33.33 -23.72 -46.90
N ASP A 116 -32.91 -24.75 -47.62
CA ASP A 116 -31.62 -24.91 -48.31
C ASP A 116 -31.52 -24.03 -49.57
N TYR A 117 -30.31 -23.64 -49.98
CA TYR A 117 -29.86 -23.59 -51.39
C TYR A 117 -28.32 -23.55 -51.51
N CYS A 118 -27.80 -24.37 -52.44
CA CYS A 118 -26.39 -24.60 -52.84
C CYS A 118 -25.88 -23.50 -53.81
N SER A 119 -24.62 -23.03 -53.70
CA SER A 119 -23.37 -23.44 -54.40
C SER A 119 -22.94 -22.48 -55.54
N ASN A 120 -21.67 -22.00 -55.53
CA ASN A 120 -20.73 -22.07 -56.68
C ASN A 120 -19.33 -21.50 -56.36
N ASP A 121 -18.34 -22.11 -57.03
CA ASP A 121 -16.88 -22.05 -56.84
C ASP A 121 -16.15 -20.88 -57.51
N ALA A 122 -14.96 -20.53 -56.98
CA ALA A 122 -13.71 -20.34 -57.75
C ALA A 122 -12.47 -20.34 -56.83
N VAL A 123 -11.37 -20.94 -57.31
CA VAL A 123 -10.14 -21.31 -56.58
C VAL A 123 -8.98 -20.36 -56.87
N ALA A 124 -8.12 -20.05 -55.88
CA ALA A 124 -6.69 -19.75 -56.08
C ALA A 124 -5.87 -19.99 -54.79
N ARG A 125 -4.72 -20.68 -54.91
CA ARG A 125 -3.83 -21.17 -53.83
C ARG A 125 -2.60 -20.26 -53.62
N ILE A 126 -2.17 -20.04 -52.36
CA ILE A 126 -0.75 -19.85 -51.94
C ILE A 126 -0.58 -20.37 -50.48
N CYS A 127 0.53 -21.07 -50.18
CA CYS A 127 0.77 -21.91 -48.99
C CYS A 127 1.42 -21.22 -47.77
N PHE A 128 0.94 -21.54 -46.57
CA PHE A 128 1.68 -21.54 -45.29
C PHE A 128 1.59 -22.94 -44.65
N PRO A 129 2.52 -23.39 -43.79
CA PRO A 129 2.36 -24.64 -43.05
C PRO A 129 1.26 -24.47 -42.00
N ILE A 130 0.03 -24.84 -42.37
CA ILE A 130 -1.14 -24.88 -41.49
C ILE A 130 -1.35 -26.34 -41.09
N ASN A 131 -1.24 -26.64 -39.79
CA ASN A 131 -1.69 -27.93 -39.26
C ASN A 131 -3.20 -27.86 -39.02
N SER A 132 -3.95 -28.79 -39.60
CA SER A 132 -5.41 -28.87 -39.51
C SER A 132 -5.85 -30.19 -38.88
N ALA A 133 -6.68 -30.14 -37.84
CA ALA A 133 -7.19 -31.31 -37.14
C ALA A 133 -8.74 -31.33 -37.13
N LYS A 134 -9.35 -32.51 -37.29
CA LYS A 134 -10.81 -32.75 -37.37
C LYS A 134 -11.33 -33.39 -36.09
N CYS A 135 -12.37 -32.86 -35.44
CA CYS A 135 -13.00 -33.51 -34.27
C CYS A 135 -14.12 -34.50 -34.63
N CYS A 136 -14.12 -35.68 -34.02
CA CYS A 136 -15.22 -36.66 -34.05
C CYS A 136 -15.74 -36.90 -32.62
N GLY A 137 -16.82 -36.23 -32.22
CA GLY A 137 -17.47 -36.42 -30.91
C GLY A 137 -18.19 -35.16 -30.39
N GLY A 138 -19.15 -35.35 -29.47
CA GLY A 138 -19.97 -34.29 -28.85
C GLY A 138 -21.42 -34.76 -28.65
N MET A 139 -21.95 -34.61 -27.42
CA MET A 139 -23.27 -35.05 -26.90
C MET A 139 -23.94 -36.23 -27.64
N GLN A 140 -23.83 -37.44 -27.07
CA GLN A 140 -24.71 -38.55 -27.43
C GLN A 140 -25.92 -38.54 -26.48
N ASP A 141 -27.13 -38.58 -27.06
CA ASP A 141 -28.38 -38.78 -26.34
C ASP A 141 -28.44 -40.20 -25.77
N ASN A 142 -27.86 -40.41 -24.59
CA ASN A 142 -28.11 -41.63 -23.81
C ASN A 142 -29.39 -41.45 -23.00
N ILE A 143 -30.53 -41.56 -23.68
CA ILE A 143 -31.77 -42.00 -23.05
C ILE A 143 -31.62 -43.51 -22.91
N ASP A 144 -31.17 -43.96 -21.75
CA ASP A 144 -31.57 -45.23 -21.13
C ASP A 144 -30.77 -45.46 -19.86
N ASN A 145 -31.35 -45.04 -18.73
CA ASN A 145 -31.26 -45.70 -17.43
C ASN A 145 -32.15 -44.96 -16.42
N VAL A 146 -33.47 -45.01 -16.63
CA VAL A 146 -34.44 -44.74 -15.58
C VAL A 146 -35.11 -46.05 -15.23
N ARG A 147 -34.63 -46.67 -14.15
CA ARG A 147 -35.41 -47.55 -13.27
C ARG A 147 -34.62 -47.76 -11.99
N ASN A 148 -34.87 -46.88 -11.02
CA ASN A 148 -34.96 -47.16 -9.59
C ASN A 148 -35.04 -45.82 -8.82
N GLU A 149 -36.21 -45.17 -8.87
CA GLU A 149 -36.55 -44.04 -7.99
C GLU A 149 -37.85 -44.32 -7.24
N GLU A 150 -37.78 -45.19 -6.24
CA GLU A 150 -38.78 -45.25 -5.17
C GLU A 150 -38.01 -45.35 -3.84
N ASN A 151 -37.49 -44.21 -3.36
CA ASN A 151 -37.24 -43.87 -1.93
C ASN A 151 -36.34 -42.63 -1.72
N ARG A 152 -36.67 -41.48 -2.33
CA ARG A 152 -36.07 -40.19 -1.95
C ARG A 152 -37.06 -39.03 -2.08
N ASN A 153 -38.12 -39.04 -1.27
CA ASN A 153 -38.95 -37.84 -1.16
C ASN A 153 -38.12 -36.71 -0.53
N TYR A 154 -38.01 -35.59 -1.25
CA TYR A 154 -37.38 -34.31 -0.87
C TYR A 154 -35.85 -34.15 -1.06
N SER A 155 -35.17 -35.06 -1.78
CA SER A 155 -33.70 -34.96 -1.96
C SER A 155 -33.23 -33.71 -2.72
N LYS A 156 -34.02 -33.19 -3.66
CA LYS A 156 -33.65 -32.00 -4.46
C LYS A 156 -33.84 -30.73 -3.62
N GLU A 157 -34.93 -30.69 -2.88
CA GLU A 157 -35.35 -29.61 -2.00
C GLU A 157 -34.40 -29.47 -0.80
N ILE A 158 -33.98 -30.57 -0.19
CA ILE A 158 -32.95 -30.60 0.86
C ILE A 158 -31.62 -30.06 0.33
N LYS A 159 -31.20 -30.45 -0.88
CA LYS A 159 -29.95 -29.98 -1.49
C LYS A 159 -29.98 -28.47 -1.78
N ILE A 160 -31.14 -27.94 -2.19
CA ILE A 160 -31.34 -26.51 -2.42
C ILE A 160 -31.30 -25.73 -1.10
N LEU A 161 -32.00 -26.20 -0.07
CA LEU A 161 -32.01 -25.57 1.25
C LEU A 161 -30.64 -25.62 1.94
N MET A 162 -29.88 -26.70 1.79
CA MET A 162 -28.49 -26.75 2.26
C MET A 162 -27.59 -25.72 1.55
N ARG A 163 -27.83 -25.43 0.27
CA ARG A 163 -27.14 -24.35 -0.45
C ARG A 163 -27.53 -22.96 0.04
N LEU A 164 -28.80 -22.76 0.39
CA LEU A 164 -29.34 -21.48 0.88
C LEU A 164 -28.89 -21.15 2.31
N PHE A 165 -28.91 -22.12 3.21
CA PHE A 165 -28.59 -21.90 4.63
C PHE A 165 -27.14 -22.30 5.01
N GLY A 166 -26.39 -22.90 4.08
CA GLY A 166 -24.99 -23.27 4.28
C GLY A 166 -24.80 -24.27 5.43
N GLU A 167 -23.68 -24.16 6.17
CA GLU A 167 -23.38 -25.03 7.33
C GLU A 167 -24.21 -24.71 8.59
N LEU A 168 -25.16 -23.76 8.53
CA LEU A 168 -25.95 -23.33 9.69
C LEU A 168 -26.92 -24.41 10.21
N ILE A 169 -27.28 -25.37 9.35
CA ILE A 169 -28.18 -26.49 9.66
C ILE A 169 -27.59 -27.75 9.02
N ASN A 170 -27.53 -28.84 9.80
CA ASN A 170 -27.07 -30.13 9.29
C ASN A 170 -28.17 -30.78 8.41
N LYS A 171 -27.75 -31.77 7.61
CA LYS A 171 -28.66 -32.42 6.65
C LYS A 171 -29.75 -33.23 7.35
N GLU A 172 -29.45 -33.85 8.49
CA GLU A 172 -30.40 -34.66 9.24
C GLU A 172 -31.56 -33.82 9.81
N ASP A 173 -31.28 -32.66 10.41
CA ASP A 173 -32.28 -31.74 10.97
C ASP A 173 -33.18 -31.19 9.87
N LEU A 174 -32.60 -30.92 8.70
CA LEU A 174 -33.36 -30.43 7.56
C LEU A 174 -34.28 -31.51 7.00
N GLN A 175 -33.83 -32.77 6.99
CA GLN A 175 -34.64 -33.90 6.57
C GLN A 175 -35.80 -34.15 7.54
N GLN A 176 -35.56 -34.06 8.85
CA GLN A 176 -36.63 -34.13 9.87
C GLN A 176 -37.64 -32.99 9.74
N LYS A 177 -37.18 -31.75 9.47
CA LYS A 177 -38.09 -30.62 9.24
C LYS A 177 -38.89 -30.77 7.95
N MET A 178 -38.29 -31.31 6.88
CA MET A 178 -39.01 -31.61 5.65
C MET A 178 -40.09 -32.68 5.84
N GLU A 179 -39.81 -33.70 6.65
CA GLU A 179 -40.80 -34.71 7.03
C GLU A 179 -41.89 -34.11 7.93
N GLN A 180 -41.51 -33.29 8.92
CA GLN A 180 -42.42 -32.63 9.85
C GLN A 180 -43.41 -31.67 9.15
N PHE A 181 -42.95 -30.97 8.11
CA PHE A 181 -43.78 -30.04 7.34
C PHE A 181 -44.31 -30.65 6.02
N GLU A 182 -44.27 -31.98 5.88
CA GLU A 182 -44.80 -32.73 4.72
C GLU A 182 -44.28 -32.21 3.37
N GLY A 183 -43.03 -31.78 3.31
CA GLY A 183 -42.40 -31.24 2.10
C GLY A 183 -42.75 -29.79 1.76
N LYS A 184 -43.49 -29.07 2.59
CA LYS A 184 -43.83 -27.65 2.37
C LYS A 184 -42.64 -26.74 2.70
N ILE A 185 -41.80 -26.51 1.69
CA ILE A 185 -40.55 -25.73 1.77
C ILE A 185 -40.74 -24.36 2.43
N GLU A 186 -41.84 -23.65 2.15
CA GLU A 186 -42.11 -22.33 2.70
C GLU A 186 -42.19 -22.34 4.24
N LEU A 187 -42.79 -23.38 4.83
CA LEU A 187 -42.91 -23.51 6.29
C LEU A 187 -41.57 -23.86 6.93
N VAL A 188 -40.77 -24.68 6.26
CA VAL A 188 -39.41 -25.00 6.68
C VAL A 188 -38.55 -23.73 6.70
N ILE A 189 -38.61 -22.91 5.64
CA ILE A 189 -37.86 -21.64 5.58
C ILE A 189 -38.32 -20.68 6.70
N LYS A 190 -39.63 -20.55 6.93
CA LYS A 190 -40.18 -19.69 8.00
C LYS A 190 -39.68 -20.11 9.39
N ASP A 191 -39.71 -21.40 9.69
CA ASP A 191 -39.21 -21.94 10.95
C ASP A 191 -37.70 -21.73 11.13
N LEU A 192 -36.89 -21.98 10.09
CA LEU A 192 -35.45 -21.75 10.12
C LEU A 192 -35.07 -20.28 10.34
N VAL A 193 -35.79 -19.36 9.69
CA VAL A 193 -35.57 -17.92 9.87
C VAL A 193 -35.95 -17.48 11.28
N GLN A 194 -37.09 -17.93 11.81
CA GLN A 194 -37.51 -17.62 13.18
C GLN A 194 -36.48 -18.07 14.22
N GLN A 195 -35.95 -19.29 14.09
CA GLN A 195 -34.90 -19.82 14.98
C GLN A 195 -33.59 -19.02 14.91
N SER A 196 -33.26 -18.45 13.74
CA SER A 196 -32.07 -17.61 13.59
C SER A 196 -32.21 -16.27 14.30
N PHE A 197 -33.39 -15.65 14.29
CA PHE A 197 -33.68 -14.40 15.01
C PHE A 197 -33.61 -14.58 16.53
N GLU A 198 -34.10 -15.71 17.05
CA GLU A 198 -34.09 -16.01 18.49
C GLU A 198 -32.67 -16.31 19.03
N LYS A 199 -31.78 -16.88 18.21
CA LYS A 199 -30.36 -17.05 18.57
C LYS A 199 -29.60 -15.73 18.60
N GLN A 200 -29.92 -14.80 17.72
CA GLN A 200 -29.19 -13.53 17.59
C GLN A 200 -29.53 -12.54 18.71
N SER A 201 -30.79 -12.51 19.17
CA SER A 201 -31.21 -11.65 20.30
C SER A 201 -30.59 -12.04 21.64
N LYS A 202 -30.30 -13.33 21.85
CA LYS A 202 -29.56 -13.82 23.04
C LYS A 202 -28.08 -13.42 23.03
N LEU A 203 -27.43 -13.39 21.87
CA LEU A 203 -26.00 -13.03 21.75
C LEU A 203 -25.73 -11.52 21.94
N GLU A 204 -26.66 -10.64 21.53
CA GLU A 204 -26.51 -9.19 21.70
C GLU A 204 -26.71 -8.68 23.13
N SER A 205 -27.45 -9.42 23.96
CA SER A 205 -27.67 -9.06 25.37
C SER A 205 -26.45 -9.42 26.24
N GLU A 206 -25.72 -10.48 25.91
CA GLU A 206 -24.50 -10.89 26.62
C GLU A 206 -23.25 -10.05 26.25
N SER A 207 -23.17 -9.51 25.02
CA SER A 207 -22.01 -8.69 24.61
C SER A 207 -22.00 -7.30 25.27
N LYS A 208 -23.17 -6.68 25.45
CA LYS A 208 -23.30 -5.33 26.03
C LYS A 208 -22.92 -5.28 27.52
N ILE A 209 -23.11 -6.37 28.26
CA ILE A 209 -22.76 -6.45 29.69
C ILE A 209 -21.23 -6.59 29.89
N ASN A 210 -20.52 -7.21 28.94
CA ASN A 210 -19.07 -7.41 29.01
C ASN A 210 -18.25 -6.20 28.50
N GLU A 211 -18.80 -5.36 27.64
CA GLU A 211 -18.13 -4.12 27.19
C GLU A 211 -18.13 -3.04 28.27
N LEU A 212 -19.21 -2.92 29.06
CA LEU A 212 -19.33 -1.95 30.15
C LEU A 212 -18.33 -2.22 31.30
N LYS A 213 -18.02 -3.49 31.61
CA LYS A 213 -17.06 -3.84 32.67
C LYS A 213 -15.59 -3.64 32.27
N ASN A 214 -15.25 -3.73 30.99
CA ASN A 214 -13.87 -3.57 30.50
C ASN A 214 -13.43 -2.12 30.31
N MET A 215 -14.37 -1.17 30.18
CA MET A 215 -14.06 0.26 30.01
C MET A 215 -13.63 0.93 31.32
N GLU A 216 -14.13 0.48 32.48
CA GLU A 216 -13.78 1.05 33.79
C GLU A 216 -12.39 0.59 34.29
N GLU A 217 -11.96 -0.64 33.98
CA GLU A 217 -10.64 -1.18 34.40
C GLU A 217 -9.46 -0.61 33.60
N VAL A 218 -9.64 -0.29 32.31
CA VAL A 218 -8.57 0.25 31.45
C VAL A 218 -8.23 1.70 31.79
N ASN A 219 -9.19 2.48 32.26
CA ASN A 219 -8.95 3.86 32.70
C ASN A 219 -8.18 3.92 34.03
N TYR A 220 -8.37 2.95 34.93
CA TYR A 220 -7.64 2.88 36.20
C TYR A 220 -6.17 2.46 36.02
N LEU A 221 -5.89 1.52 35.10
CA LEU A 221 -4.52 1.06 34.80
C LEU A 221 -3.67 2.08 34.04
N ASN A 222 -4.26 2.84 33.10
CA ASN A 222 -3.53 3.89 32.37
C ASN A 222 -3.16 5.07 33.28
N PHE A 223 -4.00 5.40 34.26
CA PHE A 223 -3.68 6.42 35.26
C PHE A 223 -2.56 5.97 36.22
N PHE A 224 -2.50 4.69 36.58
CA PHE A 224 -1.48 4.12 37.45
C PHE A 224 -0.10 3.99 36.77
N PHE A 225 -0.05 3.63 35.47
CA PHE A 225 1.19 3.56 34.70
C PHE A 225 1.85 4.93 34.48
N PHE A 226 1.03 5.97 34.24
CA PHE A 226 1.51 7.35 34.11
C PHE A 226 2.17 7.86 35.40
N PHE A 227 1.69 7.41 36.57
CA PHE A 227 2.22 7.79 37.88
C PHE A 227 3.55 7.07 38.23
N LEU A 228 3.69 5.81 37.82
CA LEU A 228 4.91 5.00 38.02
C LEU A 228 6.09 5.46 37.17
N GLN A 229 5.84 5.90 35.94
CA GLN A 229 6.89 6.36 35.03
C GLN A 229 7.60 7.63 35.52
N ARG A 230 6.93 8.48 36.31
CA ARG A 230 7.52 9.66 36.94
C ARG A 230 8.36 9.39 38.19
N GLN A 231 8.27 8.20 38.79
CA GLN A 231 9.07 7.85 39.98
C GLN A 231 10.46 7.31 39.62
N GLN A 232 10.68 6.84 38.39
CA GLN A 232 11.95 6.20 37.98
C GLN A 232 13.01 7.19 37.47
N GLU A 233 12.65 8.41 37.08
CA GLU A 233 13.62 9.45 36.70
C GLU A 233 14.33 10.10 37.91
N GLY A 234 13.87 9.84 39.14
CA GLY A 234 14.42 10.42 40.37
C GLY A 234 15.45 9.56 41.14
N ASN A 235 15.75 8.34 40.71
CA ASN A 235 16.50 7.36 41.52
C ASN A 235 17.70 6.71 40.78
N MET A 236 18.62 7.51 40.22
CA MET A 236 19.97 7.03 39.87
C MET A 236 21.06 8.04 40.24
N ILE A 237 21.14 8.43 41.51
CA ILE A 237 22.41 8.86 42.13
C ILE A 237 22.35 8.42 43.59
N ASN A 238 23.00 7.31 43.89
CA ASN A 238 23.69 7.00 45.15
C ASN A 238 24.04 5.52 45.11
N ASP A 239 25.28 5.23 44.71
CA ASP A 239 26.12 4.18 45.28
C ASP A 239 27.43 4.17 44.47
N ILE A 240 28.51 4.65 45.06
CA ILE A 240 29.85 4.03 45.09
C ILE A 240 30.74 4.84 46.07
N ASP A 241 31.37 4.02 46.91
CA ASP A 241 32.18 4.18 48.11
C ASP A 241 33.10 5.38 48.37
N MET A 242 33.20 5.62 49.69
CA MET A 242 34.22 6.34 50.44
C MET A 242 35.57 5.60 50.45
N ASN A 243 36.66 6.33 50.20
CA ASN A 243 37.87 6.28 51.05
C ASN A 243 38.72 7.54 50.83
N GLY A 244 39.16 8.13 51.94
CA GLY A 244 39.44 9.55 52.06
C GLY A 244 40.88 10.02 51.87
N HIS A 245 41.03 11.34 51.72
CA HIS A 245 42.02 12.13 52.44
C HIS A 245 41.62 13.62 52.43
N MET A 246 41.66 14.25 53.60
CA MET A 246 41.26 15.63 53.90
C MET A 246 42.18 16.70 53.27
N ASN A 247 41.60 17.85 52.89
CA ASN A 247 42.02 19.15 53.44
C ASN A 247 40.95 20.27 53.33
N HIS A 248 40.83 21.01 54.44
CA HIS A 248 40.01 22.20 54.79
C HIS A 248 40.00 23.34 53.73
N ASN A 249 39.03 24.25 53.55
CA ASN A 249 37.99 24.94 54.35
C ASN A 249 36.91 25.47 53.35
N SER A 250 35.60 25.47 53.62
CA SER A 250 34.89 26.57 54.31
C SER A 250 33.38 26.26 54.36
N LYS A 251 32.72 26.81 55.39
CA LYS A 251 31.40 26.47 55.94
C LYS A 251 30.24 26.33 54.93
N SER A 252 29.53 25.20 55.07
CA SER A 252 28.22 24.91 54.49
C SER A 252 27.10 25.60 55.26
N GLU A 253 26.28 26.41 54.57
CA GLU A 253 24.90 26.67 54.95
C GLU A 253 23.98 25.74 54.15
N ASN A 254 23.10 25.07 54.89
CA ASN A 254 21.96 24.22 54.51
C ASN A 254 21.62 24.13 53.01
N VAL A 255 22.00 23.01 52.39
CA VAL A 255 21.46 22.58 51.10
C VAL A 255 20.05 22.03 51.33
N GLN A 256 19.04 22.90 51.24
CA GLN A 256 17.69 22.47 50.89
C GLN A 256 17.72 22.03 49.42
N LYS A 257 17.39 20.76 49.14
CA LYS A 257 17.02 20.33 47.78
C LYS A 257 15.89 21.24 47.30
N GLU A 258 16.17 22.10 46.31
CA GLU A 258 15.11 22.81 45.60
C GLU A 258 14.22 21.76 44.91
N ILE A 259 12.96 21.68 45.34
CA ILE A 259 11.93 20.90 44.67
C ILE A 259 11.79 21.48 43.25
N GLU A 260 11.93 20.65 42.20
CA GLU A 260 11.71 21.04 40.81
C GLU A 260 10.35 21.75 40.69
N LYS A 261 10.38 23.06 40.49
CA LYS A 261 9.16 23.86 40.31
C LYS A 261 8.63 23.61 38.90
N THR A 262 7.39 23.16 38.79
CA THR A 262 6.70 23.05 37.50
C THR A 262 6.63 24.42 36.81
N GLU A 263 7.15 24.54 35.59
CA GLU A 263 7.15 25.78 34.80
C GLU A 263 6.07 25.73 33.71
N ILE A 264 5.58 26.90 33.27
CA ILE A 264 4.56 27.01 32.21
C ILE A 264 5.15 27.70 30.97
N GLY A 265 4.88 27.16 29.79
CA GLY A 265 5.38 27.67 28.51
C GLY A 265 6.51 26.82 27.93
N GLU A 266 6.78 27.01 26.64
CA GLU A 266 7.80 26.26 25.90
C GLU A 266 8.98 27.15 25.54
N ILE A 267 10.20 26.68 25.80
CA ILE A 267 11.42 27.31 25.29
C ILE A 267 11.55 26.97 23.79
N LYS A 268 11.72 27.99 22.96
CA LYS A 268 11.91 27.85 21.50
C LYS A 268 13.15 28.64 21.05
N PRO A 269 13.68 28.39 19.85
CA PRO A 269 14.84 29.14 19.35
C PRO A 269 14.63 30.66 19.38
N GLY A 270 15.69 31.39 19.71
CA GLY A 270 15.70 32.85 19.91
C GLY A 270 15.61 33.27 21.39
N ILE A 271 15.00 34.44 21.63
CA ILE A 271 14.85 35.04 22.96
C ILE A 271 13.66 34.40 23.69
N ASN A 272 13.90 33.96 24.93
CA ASN A 272 12.89 33.46 25.86
C ASN A 272 12.98 34.23 27.18
N LEU A 273 11.88 34.81 27.64
CA LEU A 273 11.83 35.57 28.89
C LEU A 273 11.07 34.77 29.94
N GLN A 274 11.61 34.66 31.15
CA GLN A 274 10.93 34.04 32.29
C GLN A 274 10.37 35.12 33.20
N GLY A 275 9.07 35.04 33.52
CA GLY A 275 8.40 35.96 34.43
C GLY A 275 7.24 35.34 35.18
N TYR A 276 6.47 36.18 35.87
CA TYR A 276 5.26 35.76 36.60
C TYR A 276 4.03 36.50 36.08
N CYS A 277 2.94 35.77 35.90
CA CYS A 277 1.66 36.34 35.49
C CYS A 277 0.94 36.96 36.69
N VAL A 278 0.45 38.20 36.56
CA VAL A 278 -0.32 38.89 37.62
C VAL A 278 -1.84 38.75 37.45
N ASN A 279 -2.30 38.05 36.41
CA ASN A 279 -3.73 37.84 36.17
C ASN A 279 -4.30 36.84 37.18
N GLU A 280 -5.08 37.30 38.15
CA GLU A 280 -5.60 36.48 39.26
C GLU A 280 -6.43 35.27 38.80
N ILE A 281 -7.05 35.33 37.61
CA ILE A 281 -7.81 34.20 37.04
C ILE A 281 -6.94 33.18 36.27
N CYS A 282 -5.68 33.50 36.00
CA CYS A 282 -4.70 32.64 35.31
C CYS A 282 -4.22 31.52 36.24
N LEU A 283 -4.10 30.29 35.73
CA LEU A 283 -3.65 29.16 36.54
C LEU A 283 -2.19 29.32 36.96
N ALA A 284 -1.35 29.84 36.05
CA ALA A 284 0.05 30.14 36.33
C ALA A 284 0.21 31.12 37.50
N SER A 285 -0.65 32.15 37.55
CA SER A 285 -0.65 33.15 38.61
C SER A 285 -1.09 32.56 39.96
N LYS A 286 -2.22 31.82 39.97
CA LYS A 286 -2.76 31.18 41.18
C LYS A 286 -1.78 30.20 41.83
N ALA A 287 -1.06 29.44 41.01
CA ALA A 287 -0.06 28.48 41.47
C ALA A 287 1.34 29.11 41.64
N LYS A 288 1.50 30.42 41.38
CA LYS A 288 2.78 31.14 41.43
C LYS A 288 3.89 30.46 40.61
N LEU A 289 3.54 29.89 39.47
CA LEU A 289 4.47 29.18 38.60
C LEU A 289 5.20 30.18 37.69
N PRO A 290 6.52 29.99 37.47
CA PRO A 290 7.25 30.78 36.50
C PRO A 290 6.75 30.46 35.09
N VAL A 291 6.76 31.48 34.23
CA VAL A 291 6.20 31.42 32.89
C VAL A 291 7.24 31.84 31.86
N TRP A 292 7.48 30.99 30.86
CA TRP A 292 8.33 31.28 29.71
C TRP A 292 7.55 31.93 28.58
N ILE A 293 8.07 33.05 28.07
CA ILE A 293 7.54 33.79 26.93
C ILE A 293 8.58 33.74 25.83
N ASN A 294 8.26 33.10 24.72
CA ASN A 294 9.12 33.09 23.55
C ASN A 294 8.84 34.33 22.68
N ILE A 295 9.88 35.10 22.43
CA ILE A 295 9.86 36.26 21.53
C ILE A 295 10.34 35.83 20.14
N GLY A 296 11.26 34.86 20.07
CA GLY A 296 11.82 34.36 18.82
C GLY A 296 13.09 35.09 18.41
N PHE A 297 13.38 35.14 17.11
CA PHE A 297 14.54 35.84 16.54
C PHE A 297 14.17 37.30 16.29
N ASP A 298 14.41 38.16 17.28
CA ASP A 298 14.02 39.56 17.24
C ASP A 298 15.02 40.43 18.05
N ASP A 299 14.85 41.74 17.92
CA ASP A 299 15.52 42.77 18.69
C ASP A 299 14.49 43.41 19.64
N ILE A 300 14.66 43.25 20.95
CA ILE A 300 13.75 43.83 21.95
C ILE A 300 14.49 44.67 22.97
N ALA A 301 13.86 45.77 23.36
CA ALA A 301 14.26 46.56 24.51
C ALA A 301 13.14 46.54 25.55
N PHE A 302 13.46 46.27 26.81
CA PHE A 302 12.46 46.29 27.88
C PHE A 302 13.03 46.73 29.23
N ALA A 303 12.14 47.27 30.07
CA ALA A 303 12.42 47.54 31.47
C ALA A 303 11.60 46.53 32.31
N PRO A 304 12.24 45.71 33.18
CA PRO A 304 11.63 44.52 33.78
C PRO A 304 10.31 44.74 34.53
N ASN A 305 10.07 45.96 35.02
CA ASN A 305 8.87 46.33 35.80
C ASN A 305 7.87 47.19 35.02
N ASN A 306 8.22 47.68 33.83
CA ASN A 306 7.39 48.62 33.06
C ASN A 306 6.85 47.99 31.77
N SER A 307 7.37 46.83 31.38
CA SER A 307 6.95 46.10 30.18
C SER A 307 6.00 44.97 30.57
N SER A 308 4.91 44.81 29.81
CA SER A 308 3.98 43.68 29.97
C SER A 308 4.08 42.76 28.77
N PHE A 309 4.14 41.46 29.03
CA PHE A 309 4.20 40.43 28.00
C PHE A 309 2.99 39.48 28.09
N SER A 310 2.63 38.90 26.94
CA SER A 310 1.51 37.96 26.86
C SER A 310 1.84 36.65 27.56
N CYS A 311 1.05 36.30 28.57
CA CYS A 311 1.18 35.03 29.26
C CYS A 311 0.71 33.88 28.35
N PRO A 312 1.50 32.82 28.09
CA PRO A 312 1.08 31.66 27.29
C PRO A 312 -0.17 30.93 27.83
N ASP A 313 -0.42 30.94 29.14
CA ASP A 313 -1.59 30.29 29.76
C ASP A 313 -2.89 31.08 29.47
N CYS A 314 -2.95 32.34 29.94
CA CYS A 314 -4.17 33.15 29.82
C CYS A 314 -4.25 34.03 28.55
N LYS A 315 -3.17 34.09 27.75
CA LYS A 315 -3.02 34.90 26.53
C LYS A 315 -3.20 36.41 26.70
N LYS A 316 -3.17 36.91 27.94
CA LYS A 316 -3.26 38.34 28.27
C LYS A 316 -1.89 38.92 28.58
N SER A 317 -1.67 40.18 28.22
CA SER A 317 -0.45 40.94 28.52
C SER A 317 -0.35 41.26 30.01
N THR A 318 0.09 40.28 30.79
CA THR A 318 -0.04 40.27 32.25
C THR A 318 1.20 39.71 32.94
N VAL A 319 2.27 39.45 32.18
CA VAL A 319 3.57 39.17 32.77
C VAL A 319 4.33 40.49 32.83
N SER A 320 4.29 41.13 34.01
CA SER A 320 4.85 42.47 34.24
C SER A 320 6.18 42.47 34.98
N PHE A 321 6.69 41.30 35.34
CA PHE A 321 7.98 41.12 36.00
C PHE A 321 8.76 40.02 35.29
N ILE A 322 9.93 40.37 34.74
CA ILE A 322 10.85 39.44 34.08
C ILE A 322 12.05 39.20 34.99
N ALA A 323 12.26 37.92 35.36
CA ALA A 323 13.33 37.49 36.25
C ALA A 323 14.56 36.96 35.51
N LYS A 324 14.36 36.35 34.33
CA LYS A 324 15.43 35.76 33.53
C LYS A 324 15.19 35.98 32.04
N ALA A 325 16.28 36.08 31.28
CA ALA A 325 16.28 35.96 29.83
C ALA A 325 17.14 34.77 29.44
N MET A 326 16.66 33.93 28.54
CA MET A 326 17.37 32.79 27.98
C MET A 326 17.43 32.93 26.46
N PHE A 327 18.63 32.81 25.92
CA PHE A 327 18.85 32.66 24.50
C PHE A 327 19.01 31.19 24.19
N TYR A 328 18.33 30.72 23.14
CA TYR A 328 18.33 29.31 22.77
C TYR A 328 18.55 29.15 21.26
N ASN A 329 19.51 28.32 20.85
CA ASN A 329 19.85 28.02 19.46
C ASN A 329 19.94 29.29 18.57
N SER A 330 20.66 30.31 19.04
CA SER A 330 20.79 31.61 18.38
C SER A 330 22.15 32.23 18.60
N GLU A 331 22.62 33.01 17.63
CA GLU A 331 23.63 34.04 17.89
C GLU A 331 22.93 35.22 18.55
N TYR A 332 23.47 35.74 19.65
CA TYR A 332 22.76 36.75 20.41
C TYR A 332 23.66 37.82 20.99
N SER A 333 23.02 38.92 21.39
CA SER A 333 23.64 39.92 22.22
C SER A 333 22.71 40.45 23.29
N ILE A 334 23.27 40.79 24.44
CA ILE A 334 22.56 41.40 25.57
C ILE A 334 23.36 42.59 26.10
N CYS A 335 22.66 43.70 26.34
CA CYS A 335 23.20 44.91 26.95
C CYS A 335 22.24 45.41 28.04
N ALA A 336 22.76 45.81 29.19
CA ALA A 336 22.00 46.46 30.25
C ALA A 336 22.32 47.96 30.30
N SER A 337 21.34 48.80 30.65
CA SER A 337 21.54 50.24 30.78
C SER A 337 22.58 50.56 31.86
N GLY A 338 23.70 51.14 31.46
CA GLY A 338 24.80 51.48 32.36
C GLY A 338 26.01 50.55 32.24
N ASP A 339 25.88 49.42 31.54
CA ASP A 339 27.03 48.59 31.17
C ASP A 339 27.66 49.10 29.87
N SER A 340 28.98 49.27 29.84
CA SER A 340 29.73 49.58 28.61
C SER A 340 30.03 48.34 27.76
N MET A 341 29.80 47.14 28.31
CA MET A 341 30.14 45.87 27.67
C MET A 341 28.90 45.20 27.08
N LEU A 342 28.81 45.22 25.75
CA LEU A 342 27.87 44.41 24.98
C LEU A 342 28.35 42.95 24.99
N VAL A 343 27.59 42.05 25.62
CA VAL A 343 27.89 40.61 25.56
C VAL A 343 27.36 40.08 24.23
N LYS A 344 28.25 39.48 23.43
CA LYS A 344 27.92 38.75 22.20
C LYS A 344 28.39 37.31 22.36
N ASP A 345 27.53 36.36 22.04
CA ASP A 345 27.82 34.93 22.18
C ASP A 345 26.94 34.12 21.20
N ASN A 346 27.28 32.85 21.01
CA ASN A 346 26.60 31.91 20.15
C ASN A 346 26.43 30.54 20.80
N ASN A 347 26.50 30.45 22.14
CA ASN A 347 26.18 29.23 22.87
C ASN A 347 24.69 28.84 22.68
N TYR A 348 24.42 27.55 22.49
CA TYR A 348 23.10 27.00 22.20
C TYR A 348 22.09 27.26 23.32
N GLN A 349 22.55 27.44 24.54
CA GLN A 349 21.71 27.80 25.67
C GLN A 349 22.49 28.68 26.64
N CYS A 350 22.02 29.89 26.84
CA CYS A 350 22.58 30.79 27.85
C CYS A 350 21.48 31.55 28.57
N SER A 351 21.58 31.62 29.90
CA SER A 351 20.59 32.26 30.77
C SER A 351 21.22 33.42 31.54
N TYR A 352 20.56 34.57 31.48
CA TYR A 352 20.92 35.79 32.17
C TYR A 352 19.87 36.12 33.23
N THR A 353 20.34 36.45 34.44
CA THR A 353 19.46 36.97 35.49
C THR A 353 19.19 38.44 35.21
N ILE A 354 17.91 38.81 35.19
CA ILE A 354 17.46 40.17 34.89
C ILE A 354 17.27 40.92 36.21
N LYS A 355 17.98 42.04 36.38
CA LYS A 355 17.94 42.87 37.59
C LYS A 355 16.88 43.96 37.45
N SER A 356 16.10 44.15 38.50
CA SER A 356 15.16 45.27 38.59
C SER A 356 15.91 46.61 38.57
N GLY A 357 15.34 47.62 37.91
CA GLY A 357 15.88 48.98 37.85
C GLY A 357 16.81 49.28 36.66
N LEU A 358 17.16 48.27 35.85
CA LEU A 358 17.91 48.45 34.59
C LEU A 358 16.96 48.23 33.41
N SER A 359 17.23 48.85 32.26
CA SER A 359 16.64 48.45 30.99
C SER A 359 17.60 47.54 30.22
N TYR A 360 17.07 46.57 29.49
CA TYR A 360 17.84 45.61 28.72
C TYR A 360 17.52 45.73 27.24
N GLU A 361 18.55 45.64 26.41
CA GLU A 361 18.46 45.47 24.97
C GLU A 361 18.97 44.07 24.63
N LEU A 362 18.12 43.27 23.99
CA LEU A 362 18.36 41.88 23.64
C LEU A 362 18.19 41.73 22.14
N LYS A 363 19.08 40.97 21.52
CA LYS A 363 19.04 40.64 20.10
C LYS A 363 19.34 39.18 19.92
N ALA A 364 18.53 38.47 19.13
CA ALA A 364 18.81 37.09 18.75
C ALA A 364 18.60 36.88 17.26
N ASN A 365 19.63 36.36 16.60
CA ASN A 365 19.61 35.99 15.20
C ASN A 365 19.67 34.46 15.05
N LYS A 366 19.13 33.96 13.94
CA LYS A 366 19.40 32.58 13.52
C LYS A 366 20.90 32.45 13.27
N ILE A 367 21.50 31.35 13.73
CA ILE A 367 22.88 30.99 13.40
C ILE A 367 23.05 30.88 11.88
N ARG A 368 24.16 31.42 11.36
CA ARG A 368 24.50 31.40 9.92
C ARG A 368 25.99 31.18 9.78
N GLN A 369 26.42 30.57 8.69
CA GLN A 369 27.84 30.50 8.37
C GLN A 369 28.39 31.93 8.15
N HIS A 370 29.66 32.14 8.47
CA HIS A 370 30.31 33.45 8.39
C HIS A 370 31.15 33.62 7.10
N ALA A 371 30.88 32.81 6.08
CA ALA A 371 31.65 32.81 4.85
C ALA A 371 31.27 33.97 3.93
N ALA A 372 32.25 34.45 3.15
CA ALA A 372 32.07 35.51 2.17
C ALA A 372 31.47 35.02 0.85
N ASN A 373 31.76 33.77 0.47
CA ASN A 373 31.24 33.09 -0.71
C ASN A 373 31.28 31.56 -0.50
N ILE A 374 30.82 30.79 -1.49
CA ILE A 374 30.71 29.33 -1.38
C ILE A 374 32.08 28.63 -1.37
N GLU A 375 33.07 29.16 -2.08
CA GLU A 375 34.44 28.65 -2.08
C GLU A 375 35.11 28.82 -0.71
N ASP A 376 34.99 30.02 -0.12
CA ASP A 376 35.43 30.34 1.23
C ASP A 376 34.75 29.43 2.27
N LEU A 377 33.44 29.20 2.12
CA LEU A 377 32.71 28.29 3.00
C LEU A 377 33.25 26.86 2.94
N ARG A 378 33.56 26.36 1.74
CA ARG A 378 34.13 25.02 1.53
C ARG A 378 35.52 24.93 2.15
N GLU A 379 36.38 25.90 1.87
CA GLU A 379 37.75 25.92 2.39
C GLU A 379 37.77 25.95 3.91
N ARG A 380 37.01 26.87 4.53
CA ARG A 380 36.89 26.95 5.99
C ARG A 380 36.31 25.67 6.59
N SER A 381 35.29 25.09 5.96
CA SER A 381 34.69 23.83 6.41
C SER A 381 35.71 22.70 6.39
N GLU A 382 36.47 22.53 5.31
CA GLU A 382 37.49 21.48 5.20
C GLU A 382 38.58 21.67 6.26
N ASN A 383 39.10 22.90 6.39
CA ASN A 383 40.12 23.24 7.38
C ASN A 383 39.62 22.95 8.80
N ALA A 384 38.38 23.35 9.11
CA ALA A 384 37.77 23.11 10.41
C ALA A 384 37.54 21.63 10.70
N MET A 385 37.09 20.83 9.71
CA MET A 385 36.93 19.38 9.87
C MET A 385 38.25 18.64 10.12
N ASN A 386 39.36 19.19 9.64
CA ASN A 386 40.71 18.66 9.83
C ASN A 386 41.44 19.30 11.02
N SER A 387 40.80 20.22 11.75
CA SER A 387 41.40 20.93 12.88
C SER A 387 41.68 20.01 14.07
N THR A 388 42.69 20.37 14.86
CA THR A 388 43.07 19.65 16.09
C THR A 388 41.93 19.55 17.10
N GLU A 389 41.08 20.57 17.17
CA GLU A 389 39.91 20.68 18.05
C GLU A 389 38.90 19.58 17.74
N ILE A 390 38.56 19.41 16.45
CA ILE A 390 37.65 18.36 16.00
C ILE A 390 38.28 16.98 16.16
N GLN A 391 39.57 16.83 15.87
CA GLN A 391 40.26 15.53 16.07
C GLN A 391 40.30 15.10 17.55
N ASN A 392 40.46 16.04 18.47
CA ASN A 392 40.41 15.76 19.91
C ASN A 392 39.00 15.29 20.34
N LEU A 393 37.95 15.96 19.86
CA LEU A 393 36.56 15.55 20.10
C LEU A 393 36.27 14.16 19.51
N ILE A 394 36.73 13.88 18.28
CA ILE A 394 36.59 12.57 17.64
C ILE A 394 37.32 11.49 18.45
N THR A 395 38.54 11.77 18.90
CA THR A 395 39.33 10.84 19.72
C THR A 395 38.61 10.52 21.03
N GLU A 396 38.00 11.53 21.67
CA GLU A 396 37.21 11.30 22.90
C GLU A 396 35.98 10.44 22.62
N LEU A 397 35.23 10.70 21.56
CA LEU A 397 34.09 9.87 21.16
C LEU A 397 34.50 8.41 20.91
N GLN A 398 35.65 8.20 20.25
CA GLN A 398 36.17 6.87 19.95
C GLN A 398 36.57 6.07 21.19
N LYS A 399 36.94 6.72 22.31
CA LYS A 399 37.19 6.02 23.60
C LYS A 399 35.96 5.29 24.12
N TYR A 400 34.77 5.75 23.77
CA TYR A 400 33.49 5.09 24.11
C TYR A 400 33.01 4.14 22.99
N GLU A 401 33.91 3.75 22.09
CA GLU A 401 33.64 2.89 20.92
C GLU A 401 32.52 3.46 20.03
N ILE A 402 32.43 4.78 19.92
CA ILE A 402 31.49 5.46 19.03
C ILE A 402 32.18 5.65 17.67
N THR A 403 31.51 5.24 16.59
CA THR A 403 32.05 5.39 15.25
C THR A 403 31.73 6.79 14.71
N VAL A 404 32.76 7.56 14.37
CA VAL A 404 32.61 8.88 13.75
C VAL A 404 32.98 8.78 12.28
N VAL A 405 32.04 9.09 11.39
CA VAL A 405 32.25 9.00 9.93
C VAL A 405 32.34 10.39 9.33
N LYS A 406 33.51 10.69 8.76
CA LYS A 406 33.74 11.84 7.88
C LYS A 406 33.35 11.44 6.44
N PRO A 407 32.60 12.26 5.69
CA PRO A 407 32.47 12.09 4.25
C PRO A 407 33.85 12.07 3.57
N PRO A 408 34.06 11.26 2.52
CA PRO A 408 35.35 11.19 1.83
C PRO A 408 35.71 12.53 1.18
N ASP A 409 34.71 13.20 0.60
CA ASP A 409 34.83 14.52 -0.02
C ASP A 409 33.74 15.45 0.51
N LEU A 410 34.01 16.76 0.47
CA LEU A 410 32.96 17.77 0.61
C LEU A 410 31.90 17.57 -0.47
N LYS A 411 30.66 17.92 -0.12
CA LYS A 411 29.51 17.83 -1.01
C LYS A 411 29.79 18.43 -2.40
N GLY A 412 29.50 17.69 -3.48
CA GLY A 412 29.78 18.12 -4.86
C GLY A 412 29.12 19.45 -5.23
N ASN A 413 29.82 20.27 -6.03
CA ASN A 413 29.44 21.66 -6.34
C ASN A 413 28.02 21.80 -6.92
N GLU A 414 27.68 21.05 -7.97
CA GLU A 414 26.36 21.14 -8.62
C GLU A 414 25.22 20.85 -7.64
N ARG A 415 25.38 19.77 -6.87
CA ARG A 415 24.37 19.30 -5.90
C ARG A 415 24.25 20.22 -4.69
N LEU A 416 25.34 20.86 -4.29
CA LEU A 416 25.34 21.86 -3.23
C LEU A 416 24.64 23.15 -3.70
N LEU A 417 24.95 23.63 -4.91
CA LEU A 417 24.31 24.82 -5.50
C LEU A 417 22.80 24.63 -5.68
N GLU A 418 22.37 23.49 -6.22
CA GLU A 418 20.95 23.17 -6.35
C GLU A 418 20.24 23.18 -4.99
N LYS A 419 20.88 22.60 -3.97
CA LYS A 419 20.34 22.60 -2.60
C LYS A 419 20.25 24.03 -2.04
N ILE A 420 21.29 24.83 -2.17
CA ILE A 420 21.30 26.22 -1.69
C ILE A 420 20.18 27.03 -2.35
N GLN A 421 20.00 26.85 -3.66
CA GLN A 421 18.94 27.53 -4.39
C GLN A 421 17.54 27.07 -3.95
N SER A 422 17.35 25.77 -3.74
CA SER A 422 16.03 25.17 -3.45
C SER A 422 15.61 25.31 -1.99
N ASP A 423 16.51 24.99 -1.06
CA ASP A 423 16.22 24.89 0.37
C ASP A 423 16.44 26.23 1.10
N TYR A 424 17.36 27.06 0.63
CA TYR A 424 17.80 28.28 1.32
C TYR A 424 17.61 29.56 0.49
N GLY A 425 16.96 29.48 -0.67
CA GLY A 425 16.66 30.65 -1.51
C GLY A 425 17.91 31.36 -2.05
N GLY A 426 19.01 30.62 -2.24
CA GLY A 426 20.29 31.16 -2.72
C GLY A 426 21.26 31.56 -1.60
N ASP A 427 20.84 31.52 -0.34
CA ASP A 427 21.69 31.86 0.79
C ASP A 427 22.59 30.68 1.22
N PHE A 428 23.83 30.70 0.74
CA PHE A 428 24.82 29.67 1.07
C PHE A 428 25.20 29.66 2.56
N ASN A 429 25.00 30.77 3.30
CA ASN A 429 25.30 30.82 4.73
C ASN A 429 24.29 30.05 5.60
N GLN A 430 23.24 29.47 5.01
CA GLN A 430 22.37 28.50 5.67
C GLN A 430 22.78 27.03 5.42
N ALA A 431 23.82 26.78 4.60
CA ALA A 431 24.28 25.42 4.29
C ALA A 431 25.26 24.88 5.35
N PHE A 432 24.72 24.25 6.39
CA PHE A 432 25.50 23.61 7.45
C PHE A 432 25.99 22.19 7.09
N ASP A 433 25.43 21.56 6.06
CA ASP A 433 25.76 20.19 5.68
C ASP A 433 26.99 20.05 4.76
N ILE A 434 27.79 21.11 4.63
CA ILE A 434 29.09 21.10 3.93
C ILE A 434 30.14 20.46 4.84
N GLY A 435 30.37 21.07 6.01
CA GLY A 435 31.20 20.51 7.06
C GLY A 435 30.38 19.62 7.98
N ARG A 436 30.24 18.32 7.68
CA ARG A 436 29.37 17.41 8.43
C ARG A 436 30.06 16.12 8.84
N PHE A 437 29.81 15.66 10.06
CA PHE A 437 30.10 14.31 10.54
C PHE A 437 28.82 13.52 10.82
N THR A 438 28.88 12.20 10.61
CA THR A 438 27.84 11.28 11.05
C THR A 438 28.37 10.43 12.19
N ILE A 439 27.74 10.53 13.36
CA ILE A 439 28.11 9.81 14.57
C ILE A 439 27.20 8.57 14.68
N LEU A 440 27.79 7.39 14.61
CA LEU A 440 27.08 6.11 14.54
C LEU A 440 27.22 5.36 15.86
N CYS A 441 26.10 5.20 16.55
CA CYS A 441 26.02 4.58 17.86
C CYS A 441 25.37 3.19 17.77
N ASP A 442 25.86 2.22 18.56
CA ASP A 442 25.31 0.86 18.54
C ASP A 442 23.95 0.76 19.24
N ASN A 443 23.74 1.60 20.26
CA ASN A 443 22.57 1.56 21.12
C ASN A 443 22.23 2.96 21.68
N PRO A 444 21.03 3.15 22.28
CA PRO A 444 20.61 4.43 22.83
C PRO A 444 21.54 5.00 23.91
N THR A 445 22.19 4.15 24.72
CA THR A 445 23.14 4.60 25.75
C THR A 445 24.40 5.22 25.13
N LYS A 446 24.94 4.62 24.06
CA LYS A 446 26.05 5.21 23.31
C LYS A 446 25.63 6.51 22.61
N LEU A 447 24.39 6.60 22.13
CA LEU A 447 23.84 7.85 21.57
C LEU A 447 23.80 8.98 22.61
N GLN A 448 23.25 8.71 23.80
CA GLN A 448 23.23 9.67 24.90
C GLN A 448 24.65 10.09 25.32
N THR A 449 25.57 9.12 25.37
CA THR A 449 26.99 9.35 25.65
C THR A 449 27.62 10.27 24.59
N ALA A 450 27.38 10.01 23.31
CA ALA A 450 27.87 10.84 22.21
C ALA A 450 27.38 12.29 22.34
N VAL A 451 26.09 12.48 22.62
CA VAL A 451 25.48 13.79 22.84
C VAL A 451 26.11 14.48 24.06
N ALA A 452 26.30 13.77 25.17
CA ALA A 452 26.92 14.32 26.36
C ALA A 452 28.38 14.75 26.14
N VAL A 453 29.17 13.98 25.38
CA VAL A 453 30.53 14.33 25.00
C VAL A 453 30.55 15.56 24.09
N MET A 454 29.72 15.59 23.04
CA MET A 454 29.60 16.75 22.16
C MET A 454 29.12 18.01 22.90
N LYS A 455 28.27 17.88 23.92
CA LYS A 455 27.83 19.00 24.75
C LYS A 455 28.93 19.60 25.63
N LYS A 456 30.01 18.85 25.89
CA LYS A 456 31.22 19.34 26.57
C LYS A 456 32.24 19.96 25.59
N ALA A 457 31.74 20.53 24.48
CA ALA A 457 32.54 21.10 23.40
C ALA A 457 33.62 22.09 23.87
N GLU A 458 33.37 22.85 24.95
CA GLU A 458 34.33 23.84 25.46
C GLU A 458 35.68 23.21 25.83
N GLN A 459 35.68 21.95 26.28
CA GLN A 459 36.90 21.21 26.64
C GLN A 459 37.83 21.00 25.43
N PHE A 460 37.27 21.12 24.23
CA PHE A 460 37.98 21.01 22.96
C PHE A 460 38.15 22.36 22.25
N HIS A 461 37.86 23.48 22.93
CA HIS A 461 37.83 24.84 22.36
C HIS A 461 36.79 25.01 21.24
N LEU A 462 35.66 24.30 21.37
CA LEU A 462 34.52 24.37 20.46
C LEU A 462 33.31 24.94 21.20
N ILE A 463 32.37 25.56 20.48
CA ILE A 463 31.12 26.07 21.08
C ILE A 463 29.94 25.30 20.50
N VAL A 464 29.07 24.77 21.37
CA VAL A 464 27.80 24.21 20.91
C VAL A 464 26.87 25.38 20.63
N SER A 465 26.42 25.54 19.39
CA SER A 465 25.60 26.69 18.98
C SER A 465 24.18 26.34 18.60
N GLU A 466 23.92 25.08 18.27
CA GLU A 466 22.56 24.57 18.10
C GLU A 466 22.48 23.13 18.57
N ASP A 467 21.44 22.84 19.36
CA ASP A 467 21.09 21.51 19.83
C ASP A 467 19.64 21.17 19.43
N LYS A 468 19.48 20.17 18.56
CA LYS A 468 18.18 19.69 18.07
C LYS A 468 18.08 18.17 18.16
N ASP A 469 17.31 17.71 19.14
CA ASP A 469 16.89 16.31 19.26
C ASP A 469 15.75 16.01 18.28
N PHE A 470 16.09 15.43 17.12
CA PHE A 470 15.14 14.78 16.20
C PHE A 470 15.18 13.24 16.31
N PHE A 471 15.77 12.72 17.38
CA PHE A 471 15.83 11.30 17.63
C PHE A 471 14.58 10.83 18.39
N ASN A 472 14.16 11.60 19.39
CA ASN A 472 12.93 11.36 20.14
C ASN A 472 11.75 12.15 19.58
N LYS A 473 12.02 13.31 18.96
CA LYS A 473 11.01 14.14 18.30
C LYS A 473 11.02 13.87 16.81
N GLN A 474 9.85 13.74 16.20
CA GLN A 474 9.73 13.44 14.78
C GLN A 474 10.17 14.64 13.94
N SER A 475 11.18 14.44 13.09
CA SER A 475 11.57 15.42 12.07
C SER A 475 10.57 15.43 10.91
N ARG A 476 10.59 16.47 10.07
CA ARG A 476 9.75 16.54 8.85
C ARG A 476 9.96 15.34 7.91
N THR A 477 11.18 14.81 7.84
CA THR A 477 11.51 13.66 7.00
C THR A 477 11.40 12.33 7.75
N HIS A 478 11.02 12.35 9.03
CA HIS A 478 10.96 11.18 9.91
C HIS A 478 12.30 10.45 10.06
N HIS A 479 13.42 11.04 9.65
CA HIS A 479 14.73 10.52 10.03
C HIS A 479 14.99 10.80 11.51
N ARG A 480 15.61 9.81 12.18
CA ARG A 480 15.97 9.87 13.60
C ARG A 480 17.44 10.18 13.77
N PHE A 481 17.73 11.40 14.19
CA PHE A 481 19.08 11.84 14.51
C PHE A 481 19.05 12.94 15.57
N HIS A 482 20.11 13.01 16.36
CA HIS A 482 20.39 14.14 17.23
C HIS A 482 21.36 15.06 16.51
N ASN A 483 20.92 16.28 16.17
CA ASN A 483 21.73 17.22 15.40
C ASN A 483 22.34 18.27 16.33
N ILE A 484 23.67 18.37 16.31
CA ILE A 484 24.42 19.38 17.06
C ILE A 484 25.27 20.17 16.08
N LYS A 485 25.18 21.51 16.13
CA LYS A 485 26.10 22.37 15.37
C LYS A 485 27.15 22.94 16.31
N LEU A 486 28.40 22.72 15.94
CA LEU A 486 29.57 23.18 16.67
C LEU A 486 30.19 24.34 15.90
N TYR A 487 30.35 25.48 16.56
CA TYR A 487 31.16 26.57 16.06
C TYR A 487 32.63 26.28 16.35
N VAL A 488 33.49 26.49 15.36
CA VAL A 488 34.94 26.31 15.45
C VAL A 488 35.60 27.69 15.41
N PRO A 489 35.92 28.30 16.56
CA PRO A 489 36.34 29.72 16.61
C PRO A 489 37.57 30.04 15.76
N LYS A 490 38.54 29.12 15.66
CA LYS A 490 39.77 29.32 14.88
C LYS A 490 39.53 29.48 13.37
N HIS A 491 38.48 28.85 12.86
CA HIS A 491 38.16 28.85 11.43
C HIS A 491 36.92 29.69 11.12
N ASP A 492 36.24 30.18 12.16
CA ASP A 492 35.06 31.03 12.06
C ASP A 492 33.99 30.41 11.16
N VAL A 493 33.63 29.16 11.46
CA VAL A 493 32.67 28.35 10.70
C VAL A 493 31.96 27.34 11.61
N TYR A 494 30.75 26.94 11.24
CA TYR A 494 29.99 25.91 11.92
C TYR A 494 30.10 24.55 11.23
N ILE A 495 30.28 23.50 12.02
CA ILE A 495 30.27 22.09 11.62
C ILE A 495 29.02 21.40 12.18
N GLU A 496 28.38 20.56 11.36
CA GLU A 496 27.23 19.75 11.76
C GLU A 496 27.67 18.35 12.23
N MET A 497 27.25 17.93 13.42
CA MET A 497 27.41 16.57 13.93
C MET A 497 26.04 15.91 14.10
N GLN A 498 25.75 14.91 13.28
CA GLN A 498 24.49 14.17 13.32
C GLN A 498 24.70 12.79 13.96
N ALA A 499 24.18 12.60 15.17
CA ALA A 499 24.25 11.33 15.86
C ALA A 499 23.00 10.47 15.64
N THR A 500 23.17 9.20 15.31
CA THR A 500 22.07 8.25 15.10
C THR A 500 22.50 6.84 15.47
N LEU A 501 21.55 5.89 15.45
CA LEU A 501 21.85 4.48 15.62
C LEU A 501 22.33 3.85 14.30
N LYS A 502 23.26 2.89 14.38
CA LYS A 502 23.75 2.14 13.22
C LYS A 502 22.63 1.46 12.43
N ASN A 503 21.55 1.03 13.10
CA ASN A 503 20.41 0.38 12.44
C ASN A 503 19.48 1.37 11.72
N PHE A 504 19.65 2.69 11.90
CA PHE A 504 18.81 3.74 11.32
C PHE A 504 19.52 4.51 10.20
N THR A 505 20.85 4.39 10.09
CA THR A 505 21.62 5.11 9.08
C THR A 505 21.40 4.52 7.69
N THR A 506 21.41 5.37 6.67
CA THR A 506 21.47 5.01 5.25
C THR A 506 22.86 5.26 4.66
N LEU A 507 23.89 5.41 5.51
CA LEU A 507 25.25 5.65 5.05
C LEU A 507 25.87 4.36 4.49
N GLU A 508 26.29 4.42 3.22
CA GLU A 508 26.92 3.29 2.51
C GLU A 508 28.16 2.79 3.26
N GLY A 509 28.33 1.48 3.35
CA GLY A 509 29.39 0.83 4.14
C GLY A 509 29.07 0.64 5.63
N TYR A 510 28.09 1.36 6.19
CA TYR A 510 27.74 1.28 7.62
C TYR A 510 26.30 0.85 7.89
N THR A 511 25.43 0.98 6.88
CA THR A 511 24.02 0.66 6.98
C THR A 511 23.73 -0.83 6.87
N VAL A 512 22.76 -1.30 7.66
CA VAL A 512 22.16 -2.64 7.50
C VAL A 512 21.03 -2.66 6.47
N ILE A 513 20.56 -1.49 6.04
CA ILE A 513 19.45 -1.28 5.11
C ILE A 513 19.93 -1.58 3.69
N GLU A 514 19.20 -2.45 2.99
CA GLU A 514 19.47 -2.74 1.59
C GLU A 514 19.08 -1.53 0.71
N ASN A 515 19.85 -1.29 -0.34
CA ASN A 515 19.68 -0.13 -1.22
C ASN A 515 19.63 1.21 -0.45
N PRO A 516 20.71 1.55 0.28
CA PRO A 516 20.73 2.70 1.19
C PRO A 516 20.50 4.07 0.51
N LYS A 517 20.77 4.17 -0.79
CA LYS A 517 20.57 5.40 -1.55
C LYS A 517 19.11 5.66 -1.92
N LEU A 518 18.23 4.66 -1.82
CA LEU A 518 16.83 4.75 -2.30
C LEU A 518 16.05 5.91 -1.68
N SER A 519 15.95 5.95 -0.34
CA SER A 519 15.16 7.00 0.36
C SER A 519 15.71 8.39 0.04
N HIS A 520 17.03 8.51 0.05
CA HIS A 520 17.72 9.76 -0.24
C HIS A 520 17.50 10.23 -1.69
N LEU A 521 17.65 9.35 -2.69
CA LEU A 521 17.40 9.70 -4.11
C LEU A 521 15.92 10.02 -4.35
N PHE A 522 15.00 9.29 -3.71
CA PHE A 522 13.58 9.58 -3.78
C PHE A 522 13.26 10.98 -3.23
N TYR A 523 13.85 11.34 -2.08
CA TYR A 523 13.76 12.69 -1.51
C TYR A 523 14.29 13.77 -2.47
N GLU A 524 15.40 13.52 -3.15
CA GLU A 524 15.99 14.48 -4.09
C GLU A 524 15.09 14.77 -5.29
N HIS A 525 14.38 13.75 -5.79
CA HIS A 525 13.41 13.96 -6.86
C HIS A 525 12.25 14.87 -6.43
N ILE A 526 11.81 14.81 -5.17
CA ILE A 526 10.57 15.46 -4.74
C ILE A 526 10.77 16.79 -4.00
N ARG A 527 11.95 17.05 -3.43
CA ARG A 527 12.19 18.21 -2.56
C ARG A 527 12.08 19.55 -3.28
N ALA A 528 12.60 19.65 -4.51
CA ALA A 528 12.62 20.86 -5.31
C ALA A 528 11.44 20.92 -6.30
N TRP A 529 10.57 19.90 -6.29
CA TRP A 529 9.47 19.80 -7.22
C TRP A 529 8.38 20.81 -6.87
N LYS A 530 8.16 21.76 -7.79
CA LYS A 530 7.02 22.66 -7.79
C LYS A 530 5.97 22.12 -8.78
N PRO A 531 4.84 21.57 -8.29
CA PRO A 531 3.80 21.04 -9.16
C PRO A 531 3.10 22.16 -9.93
N ASN A 532 2.82 21.90 -11.21
CA ASN A 532 2.21 22.90 -12.11
C ASN A 532 0.68 22.76 -12.20
N ASN A 533 0.12 21.65 -11.71
CA ASN A 533 -1.31 21.35 -11.77
C ASN A 533 -1.74 20.46 -10.60
N GLN A 534 -3.06 20.30 -10.43
CA GLN A 534 -3.66 19.52 -9.34
C GLN A 534 -3.19 18.05 -9.32
N SER A 535 -3.02 17.42 -10.48
CA SER A 535 -2.56 16.03 -10.57
C SER A 535 -1.10 15.88 -10.12
N GLU A 536 -0.24 16.86 -10.41
CA GLU A 536 1.12 16.90 -9.91
C GLU A 536 1.18 17.17 -8.40
N GLU A 537 0.30 18.02 -7.87
CA GLU A 537 0.20 18.28 -6.43
C GLU A 537 -0.17 17.01 -5.66
N GLU A 538 -1.18 16.27 -6.14
CA GLU A 538 -1.60 14.99 -5.55
C GLU A 538 -0.48 13.94 -5.62
N LEU A 539 0.24 13.86 -6.73
CA LEU A 539 1.36 12.94 -6.89
C LEU A 539 2.52 13.33 -5.97
N LYS A 540 2.82 14.62 -5.84
CA LYS A 540 3.84 15.13 -4.92
C LYS A 540 3.48 14.80 -3.46
N GLN A 541 2.24 15.06 -3.05
CA GLN A 541 1.79 14.73 -1.70
C GLN A 541 1.90 13.21 -1.44
N ALA A 542 1.44 12.38 -2.36
CA ALA A 542 1.57 10.92 -2.24
C ALA A 542 3.04 10.48 -2.17
N SER A 543 3.94 11.19 -2.85
CA SER A 543 5.38 10.94 -2.80
C SER A 543 5.95 11.29 -1.43
N ASP A 544 5.61 12.46 -0.88
CA ASP A 544 6.04 12.90 0.45
C ASP A 544 5.54 11.91 1.54
N GLU A 545 4.28 11.43 1.43
CA GLU A 545 3.72 10.39 2.30
C GLU A 545 4.43 9.02 2.15
N THR A 546 4.81 8.66 0.93
CA THR A 546 5.54 7.41 0.66
C THR A 546 6.96 7.45 1.22
N LEU A 547 7.67 8.57 1.04
CA LEU A 547 8.98 8.80 1.63
C LEU A 547 8.91 8.71 3.16
N THR A 548 7.86 9.29 3.74
CA THR A 548 7.59 9.22 5.18
C THR A 548 7.48 7.77 5.66
N LYS A 549 6.66 6.95 4.99
CA LYS A 549 6.50 5.51 5.31
C LYS A 549 7.81 4.73 5.17
N ILE A 550 8.62 5.05 4.15
CA ILE A 550 9.95 4.43 3.97
C ILE A 550 10.85 4.77 5.17
N ASN A 551 10.86 6.03 5.59
CA ASN A 551 11.67 6.46 6.73
C ASN A 551 11.16 5.92 8.06
N ASP A 552 9.84 5.71 8.20
CA ASP A 552 9.24 5.03 9.34
C ASP A 552 9.73 3.58 9.47
N ILE A 553 9.89 2.87 8.36
CA ILE A 553 10.49 1.52 8.33
C ILE A 553 11.99 1.58 8.67
N ILE A 554 12.73 2.51 8.07
CA ILE A 554 14.18 2.63 8.26
C ILE A 554 14.51 2.95 9.72
N CYS A 555 13.85 3.98 10.27
CA CYS A 555 14.11 4.53 11.60
C CYS A 555 13.24 3.91 12.70
N GLU A 556 12.48 2.85 12.38
CA GLU A 556 11.68 2.08 13.33
C GLU A 556 10.67 2.95 14.11
N TRP A 557 10.00 3.85 13.40
CA TRP A 557 8.81 4.55 13.92
C TRP A 557 7.58 3.64 13.97
N ILE A 558 7.58 2.58 13.15
CA ILE A 558 6.63 1.49 13.22
C ILE A 558 7.27 0.26 13.85
N ASP A 559 6.47 -0.55 14.53
CA ASP A 559 6.99 -1.71 15.24
C ASP A 559 7.46 -2.83 14.29
N ALA A 560 8.35 -3.69 14.78
CA ALA A 560 8.90 -4.78 13.97
C ALA A 560 7.84 -5.80 13.50
N LYS A 561 6.71 -5.95 14.19
CA LYS A 561 5.61 -6.85 13.79
C LYS A 561 4.86 -6.28 12.58
N GLU A 562 4.64 -4.98 12.57
CA GLU A 562 4.04 -4.25 11.44
C GLU A 562 4.97 -4.27 10.23
N VAL A 563 6.27 -4.01 10.41
CA VAL A 563 7.28 -4.16 9.33
C VAL A 563 7.23 -5.57 8.76
N LYS A 564 7.21 -6.60 9.61
CA LYS A 564 7.10 -8.00 9.17
C LYS A 564 5.80 -8.27 8.41
N LYS A 565 4.67 -7.72 8.85
CA LYS A 565 3.38 -7.86 8.15
C LYS A 565 3.44 -7.25 6.75
N ILE A 566 4.09 -6.09 6.59
CA ILE A 566 4.30 -5.46 5.28
C ILE A 566 5.21 -6.33 4.43
N ALA A 567 6.36 -6.74 4.96
CA ALA A 567 7.35 -7.58 4.27
C ALA A 567 6.79 -8.93 3.80
N ASN A 568 5.89 -9.56 4.55
CA ASN A 568 5.26 -10.83 4.15
C ASN A 568 4.43 -10.75 2.86
N ARG A 569 4.12 -9.55 2.36
CA ARG A 569 3.41 -9.34 1.09
C ARG A 569 4.37 -9.14 -0.09
N TYR A 570 5.67 -9.10 0.18
CA TYR A 570 6.70 -8.93 -0.83
C TYR A 570 6.65 -10.07 -1.84
N LYS A 571 6.73 -9.69 -3.11
CA LYS A 571 6.92 -10.58 -4.24
C LYS A 571 7.95 -9.93 -5.16
N PRO A 572 9.01 -10.65 -5.57
CA PRO A 572 10.05 -10.09 -6.40
C PRO A 572 9.53 -9.80 -7.81
N HIS A 573 10.19 -8.87 -8.50
CA HIS A 573 9.87 -8.55 -9.91
C HIS A 573 9.91 -9.78 -10.81
N SER A 574 10.83 -10.71 -10.57
CA SER A 574 10.94 -11.99 -11.29
C SER A 574 9.68 -12.86 -11.18
N GLU A 575 8.95 -12.79 -10.06
CA GLU A 575 7.69 -13.52 -9.85
C GLU A 575 6.49 -12.79 -10.47
N ILE A 576 6.34 -11.49 -10.18
CA ILE A 576 5.11 -10.76 -10.57
C ILE A 576 5.18 -10.08 -11.94
N ARG A 577 6.39 -9.87 -12.47
CA ARG A 577 6.70 -9.19 -13.74
C ARG A 577 5.95 -7.85 -13.86
N ILE A 578 6.53 -6.83 -13.23
CA ILE A 578 5.97 -5.47 -13.19
C ILE A 578 5.86 -4.90 -14.61
N LEU A 579 4.71 -4.31 -14.93
CA LEU A 579 4.46 -3.70 -16.23
C LEU A 579 5.03 -2.28 -16.29
N LYS A 580 5.57 -1.91 -17.45
CA LYS A 580 6.06 -0.56 -17.69
C LYS A 580 4.87 0.43 -17.68
N PRO A 581 4.96 1.59 -17.01
CA PRO A 581 3.91 2.60 -17.03
C PRO A 581 3.62 3.15 -18.44
N PRO A 582 2.35 3.42 -18.79
CA PRO A 582 1.96 4.07 -20.06
C PRO A 582 2.72 5.37 -20.32
N LYS A 583 2.95 6.17 -19.26
CA LYS A 583 3.67 7.44 -19.33
C LYS A 583 5.13 7.33 -19.78
N LEU A 584 5.71 6.13 -19.73
CA LEU A 584 7.08 5.87 -20.17
C LEU A 584 7.14 5.21 -21.57
N ASN A 585 5.99 4.96 -22.21
CA ASN A 585 5.97 4.35 -23.53
C ASN A 585 6.43 5.36 -24.59
N GLY A 586 7.33 4.96 -25.49
CA GLY A 586 7.91 5.84 -26.51
C GLY A 586 8.79 6.99 -26.01
N VAL A 587 9.10 7.06 -24.71
CA VAL A 587 9.97 8.11 -24.13
C VAL A 587 11.41 7.59 -24.04
N THR A 588 12.36 8.29 -24.65
CA THR A 588 13.80 7.96 -24.54
C THR A 588 14.40 8.47 -23.24
N GLU A 589 15.57 7.99 -22.84
CA GLU A 589 16.27 8.51 -21.65
C GLU A 589 16.62 10.01 -21.83
N GLU A 590 16.98 10.40 -23.05
CA GLU A 590 17.28 11.79 -23.43
C GLU A 590 16.06 12.70 -23.25
N ASP A 591 14.87 12.24 -23.64
CA ASP A 591 13.61 12.98 -23.45
C ASP A 591 13.33 13.30 -21.97
N ILE A 592 13.64 12.36 -21.07
CA ILE A 592 13.42 12.50 -19.63
C ILE A 592 14.36 13.56 -19.05
N HIS A 593 15.61 13.60 -19.54
CA HIS A 593 16.59 14.61 -19.12
C HIS A 593 16.26 16.00 -19.66
N ILE A 594 15.80 16.11 -20.91
CA ILE A 594 15.50 17.38 -21.59
C ILE A 594 14.21 18.01 -21.06
N LYS A 595 13.13 17.24 -20.85
CA LYS A 595 11.80 17.80 -20.55
C LYS A 595 11.67 18.39 -19.15
N ARG A 596 12.69 18.30 -18.28
CA ARG A 596 12.68 18.71 -16.85
C ARG A 596 11.41 18.28 -16.09
N ASN A 597 10.72 17.25 -16.56
CA ASN A 597 9.46 16.81 -15.99
C ASN A 597 9.76 15.89 -14.81
N VAL A 598 9.60 16.41 -13.60
CA VAL A 598 9.89 15.69 -12.36
C VAL A 598 8.99 14.47 -12.20
N SER A 599 7.71 14.55 -12.62
CA SER A 599 6.78 13.42 -12.58
C SER A 599 7.27 12.23 -13.42
N LEU A 600 7.80 12.49 -14.63
CA LEU A 600 8.40 11.45 -15.48
C LEU A 600 9.69 10.88 -14.88
N LYS A 601 10.57 11.73 -14.35
CA LYS A 601 11.80 11.30 -13.66
C LYS A 601 11.49 10.41 -12.46
N LEU A 602 10.53 10.80 -11.64
CA LEU A 602 10.08 10.01 -10.48
C LEU A 602 9.44 8.69 -10.92
N THR A 603 8.61 8.72 -11.97
CA THR A 603 7.98 7.52 -12.53
C THR A 603 9.04 6.52 -13.00
N LYS A 604 10.05 6.99 -13.75
CA LYS A 604 11.19 6.17 -14.21
C LYS A 604 12.00 5.63 -13.03
N PHE A 605 12.33 6.50 -12.07
CA PHE A 605 13.07 6.11 -10.86
C PHE A 605 12.36 4.97 -10.13
N VAL A 606 11.07 5.15 -9.81
CA VAL A 606 10.31 4.14 -9.07
C VAL A 606 10.20 2.83 -9.84
N TYR A 607 9.90 2.89 -11.15
CA TYR A 607 9.85 1.69 -11.98
C TYR A 607 11.20 0.94 -12.00
N ASP A 608 12.30 1.66 -12.19
CA ASP A 608 13.64 1.06 -12.22
C ASP A 608 14.01 0.45 -10.87
N GLN A 609 13.69 1.12 -9.77
CA GLN A 609 13.89 0.57 -8.43
C GLN A 609 13.11 -0.73 -8.27
N LEU A 610 11.83 -0.77 -8.66
CA LEU A 610 11.01 -1.97 -8.54
C LEU A 610 11.48 -3.14 -9.41
N CYS A 611 12.08 -2.86 -10.57
CA CYS A 611 12.61 -3.90 -11.46
C CYS A 611 13.99 -4.42 -11.05
N LYS A 612 14.84 -3.57 -10.42
CA LYS A 612 16.25 -3.90 -10.11
C LYS A 612 16.49 -4.24 -8.64
N PHE A 613 15.66 -3.73 -7.73
CA PHE A 613 15.83 -3.92 -6.30
C PHE A 613 15.21 -5.25 -5.85
N ASP A 614 16.07 -6.21 -5.49
CA ASP A 614 15.67 -7.55 -5.04
C ASP A 614 16.08 -7.77 -3.57
N PRO A 615 15.33 -7.23 -2.60
CA PRO A 615 15.71 -7.26 -1.19
C PRO A 615 15.56 -8.64 -0.54
N LEU A 616 16.56 -9.03 0.24
CA LEU A 616 16.57 -10.26 1.04
C LEU A 616 16.20 -10.01 2.50
N LYS A 617 16.43 -8.81 3.02
CA LYS A 617 16.17 -8.45 4.43
C LYS A 617 14.76 -7.90 4.59
N MET A 618 14.20 -8.13 5.77
CA MET A 618 12.84 -7.73 6.13
C MET A 618 12.54 -6.24 5.88
N LYS A 619 13.44 -5.32 6.27
CA LYS A 619 13.25 -3.88 6.01
C LYS A 619 13.25 -3.56 4.51
N GLY A 620 14.17 -4.16 3.75
CA GLY A 620 14.24 -3.99 2.29
C GLY A 620 12.95 -4.46 1.61
N GLN A 621 12.44 -5.63 1.99
CA GLN A 621 11.19 -6.19 1.49
C GLN A 621 9.98 -5.30 1.84
N ALA A 622 9.93 -4.76 3.06
CA ALA A 622 8.87 -3.83 3.46
C ALA A 622 8.92 -2.52 2.64
N ILE A 623 10.11 -1.95 2.43
CA ILE A 623 10.32 -0.76 1.59
C ILE A 623 9.87 -1.02 0.16
N TYR A 624 10.23 -2.17 -0.41
CA TYR A 624 9.79 -2.58 -1.76
C TYR A 624 8.27 -2.61 -1.86
N VAL A 625 7.59 -3.23 -0.90
CA VAL A 625 6.12 -3.30 -0.89
C VAL A 625 5.49 -1.91 -0.83
N VAL A 626 6.00 -1.02 0.03
CA VAL A 626 5.52 0.38 0.10
C VAL A 626 5.70 1.10 -1.23
N LEU A 627 6.86 0.90 -1.88
CA LEU A 627 7.14 1.49 -3.19
C LEU A 627 6.23 0.92 -4.30
N PHE A 628 5.95 -0.39 -4.26
CA PHE A 628 5.07 -1.05 -5.21
C PHE A 628 3.61 -0.63 -5.05
N GLU A 629 3.13 -0.43 -3.82
CA GLU A 629 1.80 0.13 -3.56
C GLU A 629 1.66 1.56 -4.10
N TYR A 630 2.67 2.39 -3.86
CA TYR A 630 2.74 3.74 -4.42
C TYR A 630 2.69 3.69 -5.95
N PHE A 631 3.50 2.84 -6.58
CA PHE A 631 3.54 2.64 -8.01
C PHE A 631 2.18 2.23 -8.58
N LYS A 632 1.56 1.20 -8.00
CA LYS A 632 0.25 0.70 -8.43
C LYS A 632 -0.82 1.79 -8.34
N LYS A 633 -0.88 2.53 -7.23
CA LYS A 633 -1.93 3.52 -6.98
C LYS A 633 -1.75 4.82 -7.77
N HIS A 634 -0.54 5.38 -7.78
CA HIS A 634 -0.30 6.76 -8.22
C HIS A 634 0.41 6.88 -9.57
N ILE A 635 1.17 5.85 -9.97
CA ILE A 635 1.87 5.84 -11.27
C ILE A 635 1.03 5.09 -12.32
N MET A 636 0.62 3.87 -12.02
CA MET A 636 -0.21 3.05 -12.92
C MET A 636 -1.68 3.50 -12.90
N GLY A 637 -2.18 3.85 -11.72
CA GLY A 637 -3.59 4.19 -11.48
C GLY A 637 -4.40 2.98 -11.04
N GLU A 638 -5.38 3.20 -10.15
CA GLU A 638 -6.13 2.12 -9.48
C GLU A 638 -6.84 1.14 -10.44
N MET A 639 -7.20 1.61 -11.64
CA MET A 639 -7.91 0.81 -12.63
C MET A 639 -6.96 -0.04 -13.49
N ASN A 640 -5.66 0.27 -13.52
CA ASN A 640 -4.71 -0.40 -14.41
C ASN A 640 -3.97 -1.54 -13.69
N PRO A 641 -3.77 -2.70 -14.34
CA PRO A 641 -2.91 -3.74 -13.80
C PRO A 641 -1.47 -3.24 -13.75
N ALA A 642 -0.80 -3.39 -12.60
CA ALA A 642 0.58 -2.95 -12.39
C ALA A 642 1.60 -4.05 -12.72
N SER A 643 1.15 -5.29 -12.91
CA SER A 643 1.99 -6.48 -13.06
C SER A 643 1.30 -7.54 -13.92
N CYS A 644 2.07 -8.47 -14.47
CA CYS A 644 1.54 -9.66 -15.16
C CYS A 644 0.62 -10.47 -14.22
N ALA A 645 0.98 -10.57 -12.94
CA ALA A 645 0.14 -11.22 -11.92
C ALA A 645 -1.25 -10.55 -11.78
N ASP A 646 -1.33 -9.22 -11.87
CA ASP A 646 -2.63 -8.51 -11.88
C ASP A 646 -3.45 -8.87 -13.14
N VAL A 647 -2.81 -8.92 -14.32
CA VAL A 647 -3.47 -9.32 -15.58
C VAL A 647 -4.02 -10.74 -15.48
N VAL A 648 -3.21 -11.69 -14.98
CA VAL A 648 -3.64 -13.08 -14.73
C VAL A 648 -4.85 -13.11 -13.81
N SER A 649 -4.82 -12.34 -12.72
CA SER A 649 -5.94 -12.28 -11.77
C SER A 649 -7.22 -11.76 -12.41
N LEU A 650 -7.13 -10.73 -13.26
CA LEU A 650 -8.27 -10.19 -14.00
C LEU A 650 -8.84 -11.20 -14.98
N LEU A 651 -7.97 -11.86 -15.76
CA LEU A 651 -8.39 -12.87 -16.75
C LEU A 651 -9.01 -14.10 -16.08
N LYS A 652 -8.45 -14.60 -14.97
CA LYS A 652 -9.05 -15.69 -14.18
C LYS A 652 -10.42 -15.31 -13.64
N LYS A 653 -10.57 -14.09 -13.10
CA LYS A 653 -11.85 -13.58 -12.62
C LYS A 653 -12.87 -13.48 -13.76
N SER A 654 -12.47 -12.98 -14.93
CA SER A 654 -13.33 -12.89 -16.12
C SER A 654 -13.76 -14.27 -16.62
N ARG A 655 -12.83 -15.24 -16.71
CA ARG A 655 -13.16 -16.64 -17.07
C ARG A 655 -14.23 -17.21 -16.15
N LYS A 656 -14.05 -17.04 -14.83
CA LYS A 656 -15.01 -17.53 -13.84
C LYS A 656 -16.39 -16.91 -14.05
N GLN A 657 -16.47 -15.59 -14.26
CA GLN A 657 -17.73 -14.91 -14.53
C GLN A 657 -18.40 -15.43 -15.81
N GLU A 658 -17.64 -15.60 -16.90
CA GLU A 658 -18.17 -16.11 -18.17
C GLU A 658 -18.75 -17.52 -18.05
N LEU A 659 -18.16 -18.39 -17.22
CA LEU A 659 -18.68 -19.74 -16.97
C LEU A 659 -19.90 -19.74 -16.03
N GLU A 660 -19.94 -18.84 -15.05
CA GLU A 660 -21.10 -18.67 -14.17
C GLU A 660 -22.32 -18.12 -14.93
N ASP A 661 -22.09 -17.24 -15.91
CA ASP A 661 -23.13 -16.68 -16.77
C ASP A 661 -23.65 -17.71 -17.79
N ASP A 662 -22.83 -18.68 -18.21
CA ASP A 662 -23.19 -19.76 -19.16
C ASP A 662 -23.40 -21.11 -18.45
N THR A 663 -24.53 -21.21 -17.75
CA THR A 663 -24.90 -22.43 -17.00
C THR A 663 -24.94 -23.70 -17.85
N THR A 664 -25.23 -23.59 -19.15
CA THR A 664 -25.27 -24.72 -20.09
C THR A 664 -23.87 -25.26 -20.35
N ILE A 665 -22.91 -24.37 -20.65
CA ILE A 665 -21.50 -24.76 -20.79
C ILE A 665 -20.97 -25.36 -19.49
N LEU A 666 -21.29 -24.76 -18.35
CA LEU A 666 -20.82 -25.24 -17.05
C LEU A 666 -21.29 -26.68 -16.77
N GLN A 667 -22.58 -26.97 -17.01
CA GLN A 667 -23.12 -28.32 -16.88
C GLN A 667 -22.50 -29.29 -17.90
N ALA A 668 -22.32 -28.85 -19.14
CA ALA A 668 -21.72 -29.67 -20.17
C ALA A 668 -20.24 -30.01 -19.90
N LEU A 669 -19.51 -29.14 -19.20
CA LEU A 669 -18.13 -29.41 -18.76
C LEU A 669 -18.06 -30.52 -17.71
N GLU A 670 -19.06 -30.64 -16.82
CA GLU A 670 -19.11 -31.71 -15.81
C GLU A 670 -19.22 -33.11 -16.43
N THR A 671 -19.88 -33.20 -17.60
CA THR A 671 -20.06 -34.44 -18.35
C THR A 671 -19.18 -34.49 -19.61
N TYR A 672 -18.12 -33.70 -19.67
CA TYR A 672 -17.29 -33.60 -20.87
C TYR A 672 -16.58 -34.91 -21.19
N VAL A 673 -16.62 -35.30 -22.47
CA VAL A 673 -15.93 -36.47 -23.01
C VAL A 673 -14.81 -35.99 -23.93
N PRO A 674 -13.54 -36.44 -23.73
CA PRO A 674 -12.43 -36.05 -24.58
C PRO A 674 -12.69 -36.25 -26.07
N LEU A 675 -12.51 -35.19 -26.86
CA LEU A 675 -12.61 -35.24 -28.31
C LEU A 675 -11.41 -35.99 -28.92
N GLN A 676 -11.71 -36.90 -29.85
CA GLN A 676 -10.73 -37.50 -30.73
C GLN A 676 -10.64 -36.69 -32.03
N ALA A 677 -9.42 -36.52 -32.55
CA ALA A 677 -9.18 -35.80 -33.79
C ALA A 677 -8.24 -36.53 -34.76
N ASN A 678 -8.23 -36.11 -36.04
CA ASN A 678 -7.29 -36.60 -37.05
C ASN A 678 -6.87 -35.48 -38.02
N ASP A 679 -5.81 -35.71 -38.79
CA ASP A 679 -5.22 -34.68 -39.67
C ASP A 679 -5.94 -34.51 -41.02
N TYR A 680 -7.01 -35.29 -41.26
CA TYR A 680 -7.68 -35.33 -42.56
C TYR A 680 -8.84 -34.31 -42.64
N ALA A 681 -8.89 -33.57 -43.75
CA ALA A 681 -9.98 -32.63 -44.03
C ALA A 681 -11.33 -33.37 -44.12
N HIS A 682 -12.39 -32.76 -43.59
CA HIS A 682 -13.73 -33.35 -43.62
C HIS A 682 -14.33 -33.32 -45.03
N THR A 683 -14.36 -34.46 -45.72
CA THR A 683 -15.19 -34.70 -46.90
C THR A 683 -16.53 -35.30 -46.45
N ASP A 684 -17.66 -34.79 -46.97
CA ASP A 684 -19.00 -35.28 -46.59
C ASP A 684 -19.28 -36.75 -46.99
N ASN A 685 -18.34 -37.41 -47.70
CA ASN A 685 -18.54 -38.70 -48.36
C ASN A 685 -17.61 -39.84 -47.91
N ASP A 686 -16.70 -39.67 -46.94
CA ASP A 686 -15.75 -40.74 -46.59
C ASP A 686 -16.09 -41.47 -45.29
N VAL A 687 -16.60 -42.70 -45.44
CA VAL A 687 -16.48 -43.77 -44.44
C VAL A 687 -15.05 -44.34 -44.57
N ASN A 688 -14.05 -43.62 -44.05
CA ASN A 688 -12.66 -44.10 -44.08
C ASN A 688 -12.30 -44.86 -42.79
N GLU A 689 -11.99 -46.15 -42.97
CA GLU A 689 -11.60 -47.17 -41.99
C GLU A 689 -10.18 -47.00 -41.39
N LYS A 690 -9.61 -45.79 -41.31
CA LYS A 690 -8.28 -45.58 -40.72
C LYS A 690 -8.37 -44.99 -39.31
N ASN A 691 -7.97 -45.79 -38.33
CA ASN A 691 -7.87 -45.51 -36.89
C ASN A 691 -6.74 -44.52 -36.53
N ASP A 692 -6.49 -43.51 -37.37
CA ASP A 692 -5.45 -42.49 -37.12
C ASP A 692 -6.01 -41.35 -36.25
N SER A 693 -6.92 -41.67 -35.31
CA SER A 693 -7.49 -40.69 -34.39
C SER A 693 -6.61 -40.55 -33.15
N TYR A 694 -6.32 -39.32 -32.77
CA TYR A 694 -5.55 -38.96 -31.58
C TYR A 694 -6.39 -38.13 -30.60
N ASP A 695 -5.98 -38.05 -29.34
CA ASP A 695 -6.59 -37.15 -28.38
C ASP A 695 -6.35 -35.69 -28.81
N CYS A 696 -7.43 -34.98 -29.13
CA CYS A 696 -7.36 -33.64 -29.68
C CYS A 696 -6.71 -32.65 -28.68
N ARG A 697 -6.95 -32.82 -27.38
CA ARG A 697 -6.39 -31.94 -26.35
C ARG A 697 -4.88 -32.16 -26.24
N GLN A 698 -4.45 -33.42 -26.17
CA GLN A 698 -3.03 -33.76 -26.07
C GLN A 698 -2.26 -33.27 -27.29
N HIS A 699 -2.80 -33.48 -28.50
CA HIS A 699 -2.18 -33.00 -29.73
C HIS A 699 -2.02 -31.46 -29.77
N ILE A 700 -3.04 -30.71 -29.30
CA ILE A 700 -2.92 -29.26 -29.15
C ILE A 700 -1.85 -28.90 -28.13
N ILE A 701 -1.83 -29.56 -26.97
CA ILE A 701 -0.82 -29.30 -25.94
C ILE A 701 0.58 -29.58 -26.48
N ASP A 702 0.80 -30.69 -27.17
CA ASP A 702 2.09 -31.05 -27.77
C ASP A 702 2.52 -30.01 -28.81
N PHE A 703 1.61 -29.59 -29.69
CA PHE A 703 1.84 -28.50 -30.63
C PHE A 703 2.21 -27.17 -29.95
N LEU A 704 1.58 -26.90 -28.80
CA LEU A 704 1.90 -25.74 -27.96
C LEU A 704 3.22 -25.93 -27.19
N VAL A 705 3.73 -27.15 -26.97
CA VAL A 705 4.94 -27.46 -26.19
C VAL A 705 6.21 -27.68 -27.04
N GLU A 706 6.10 -28.15 -28.30
CA GLU A 706 7.20 -28.52 -29.23
C GLU A 706 8.20 -27.37 -29.56
N GLN A 707 8.98 -26.94 -28.57
CA GLN A 707 10.01 -25.91 -28.67
C GLN A 707 11.35 -26.31 -28.01
N LYS A 708 11.50 -27.53 -27.49
CA LYS A 708 12.76 -27.91 -26.82
C LYS A 708 13.86 -28.45 -27.74
N GLU A 709 13.59 -28.84 -28.99
CA GLU A 709 14.60 -29.54 -29.82
C GLU A 709 15.05 -28.85 -31.11
N GLU A 710 14.32 -27.88 -31.68
CA GLU A 710 14.74 -27.20 -32.92
C GLU A 710 15.38 -25.83 -32.66
N GLN A 711 16.53 -25.83 -31.99
CA GLN A 711 17.49 -24.72 -32.09
C GLN A 711 18.53 -25.05 -33.16
N LYS A 712 18.30 -24.65 -34.42
CA LYS A 712 19.35 -24.43 -35.45
C LYS A 712 18.83 -23.85 -36.78
N SER A 713 17.99 -22.83 -36.78
CA SER A 713 17.98 -21.87 -37.90
C SER A 713 17.33 -20.55 -37.50
N GLU A 714 18.14 -19.50 -37.51
CA GLU A 714 17.88 -18.16 -36.96
C GLU A 714 17.00 -17.29 -37.88
N GLN A 715 16.03 -17.86 -38.60
CA GLN A 715 15.30 -17.10 -39.64
C GLN A 715 13.77 -17.22 -39.67
N ASN A 716 13.07 -17.90 -38.77
CA ASN A 716 11.60 -17.81 -38.74
C ASN A 716 11.04 -17.92 -37.32
N LYS A 717 10.68 -16.79 -36.70
CA LYS A 717 9.67 -16.73 -35.63
C LYS A 717 8.31 -17.08 -36.27
N GLN A 718 8.09 -18.35 -36.61
CA GLN A 718 6.82 -18.80 -37.19
C GLN A 718 5.74 -18.75 -36.12
N VAL A 719 4.75 -17.87 -36.31
CA VAL A 719 3.54 -17.88 -35.48
C VAL A 719 2.75 -19.13 -35.80
N ARG A 720 2.52 -19.94 -34.77
CA ARG A 720 1.84 -21.22 -34.86
C ARG A 720 0.34 -21.00 -34.73
N VAL A 721 -0.35 -21.10 -35.87
CA VAL A 721 -1.81 -21.12 -35.96
C VAL A 721 -2.25 -22.56 -36.15
N MET A 722 -3.12 -23.05 -35.27
CA MET A 722 -3.80 -24.32 -35.43
C MET A 722 -5.27 -24.08 -35.74
N VAL A 723 -5.77 -24.76 -36.77
CA VAL A 723 -7.19 -24.68 -37.15
C VAL A 723 -7.85 -26.01 -36.82
N LEU A 724 -8.85 -25.96 -35.96
CA LEU A 724 -9.66 -27.11 -35.57
C LEU A 724 -11.02 -27.05 -36.28
N GLN A 725 -11.33 -28.08 -37.05
CA GLN A 725 -12.56 -28.13 -37.86
C GLN A 725 -13.56 -29.14 -37.30
N GLY A 726 -14.85 -28.76 -37.27
CA GLY A 726 -15.93 -29.65 -36.85
C GLY A 726 -17.31 -29.17 -37.27
N LYS A 727 -18.27 -30.11 -37.41
CA LYS A 727 -19.67 -29.80 -37.76
C LYS A 727 -20.34 -28.91 -36.70
N SER A 728 -21.45 -28.29 -37.06
CA SER A 728 -22.29 -27.61 -36.06
C SER A 728 -22.71 -28.61 -34.98
N GLY A 729 -22.71 -28.21 -33.71
CA GLY A 729 -23.05 -29.10 -32.59
C GLY A 729 -21.98 -30.12 -32.18
N SER A 730 -20.83 -30.19 -32.87
CA SER A 730 -19.74 -31.14 -32.54
C SER A 730 -18.95 -30.79 -31.26
N GLY A 731 -19.52 -30.03 -30.33
CA GLY A 731 -18.85 -29.68 -29.08
C GLY A 731 -17.66 -28.71 -29.16
N LYS A 732 -17.47 -27.96 -30.26
CA LYS A 732 -16.34 -27.03 -30.45
C LYS A 732 -16.17 -26.00 -29.31
N SER A 733 -17.22 -25.25 -28.99
CA SER A 733 -17.18 -24.25 -27.92
C SER A 733 -16.96 -24.87 -26.54
N LEU A 734 -17.49 -26.07 -26.32
CA LEU A 734 -17.26 -26.84 -25.10
C LEU A 734 -15.80 -27.28 -24.99
N PHE A 735 -15.22 -27.73 -26.10
CA PHE A 735 -13.81 -28.06 -26.20
C PHE A 735 -12.90 -26.85 -25.94
N CYS A 736 -13.24 -25.65 -26.45
CA CYS A 736 -12.49 -24.42 -26.15
C CYS A 736 -12.37 -24.19 -24.65
N ARG A 737 -13.47 -24.37 -23.91
CA ARG A 737 -13.51 -24.15 -22.46
C ARG A 737 -12.77 -25.23 -21.70
N HIS A 738 -12.85 -26.48 -22.15
CA HIS A 738 -12.07 -27.59 -21.61
C HIS A 738 -10.56 -27.40 -21.85
N LEU A 739 -10.17 -26.96 -23.05
CA LEU A 739 -8.78 -26.63 -23.38
C LEU A 739 -8.27 -25.44 -22.56
N GLU A 740 -9.07 -24.38 -22.44
CA GLU A 740 -8.76 -23.21 -21.61
C GLU A 740 -8.49 -23.63 -20.15
N GLU A 741 -9.29 -24.53 -19.59
CA GLU A 741 -9.08 -25.10 -18.25
C GLU A 741 -7.73 -25.82 -18.11
N ALA A 742 -7.43 -26.76 -19.01
CA ALA A 742 -6.19 -27.52 -18.99
C ALA A 742 -4.95 -26.63 -19.15
N LEU A 743 -5.03 -25.58 -19.98
CA LEU A 743 -3.96 -24.61 -20.14
C LEU A 743 -3.78 -23.74 -18.89
N TRP A 744 -4.87 -23.39 -18.18
CA TRP A 744 -4.76 -22.68 -16.91
C TRP A 744 -4.14 -23.54 -15.80
N GLU A 745 -4.45 -24.84 -15.76
CA GLU A 745 -3.78 -25.79 -14.85
C GLU A 745 -2.28 -25.89 -15.15
N SER A 746 -1.93 -25.95 -16.43
CA SER A 746 -0.54 -25.94 -16.89
C SER A 746 0.18 -24.65 -16.49
N TYR A 747 -0.47 -23.49 -16.65
CA TYR A 747 0.05 -22.19 -16.24
C TYR A 747 0.27 -22.07 -14.72
N ILE A 748 -0.58 -22.72 -13.91
CA ILE A 748 -0.39 -22.74 -12.44
C ILE A 748 0.89 -23.52 -12.08
N ASN A 749 1.21 -24.57 -12.84
CA ASN A 749 2.42 -25.38 -12.64
C ASN A 749 3.68 -24.69 -13.18
N ASP A 750 3.55 -23.95 -14.29
CA ASP A 750 4.63 -23.18 -14.92
C ASP A 750 4.16 -21.74 -15.25
N PRO A 751 4.39 -20.76 -14.35
CA PRO A 751 4.03 -19.37 -14.58
C PRO A 751 4.77 -18.68 -15.74
N SER A 752 5.77 -19.34 -16.33
CA SER A 752 6.45 -18.88 -17.54
C SER A 752 5.70 -19.23 -18.83
N ALA A 753 4.73 -20.14 -18.75
CA ALA A 753 3.89 -20.52 -19.88
C ALA A 753 3.04 -19.33 -20.39
N PRO A 754 2.66 -19.30 -21.69
CA PRO A 754 1.77 -18.26 -22.21
C PRO A 754 0.38 -18.31 -21.57
N ILE A 755 -0.23 -17.15 -21.35
CA ILE A 755 -1.54 -17.03 -20.68
C ILE A 755 -2.68 -17.44 -21.64
N PRO A 756 -3.50 -18.44 -21.29
CA PRO A 756 -4.63 -18.84 -22.13
C PRO A 756 -5.80 -17.85 -22.00
N VAL A 757 -6.38 -17.48 -23.14
CA VAL A 757 -7.54 -16.59 -23.21
C VAL A 757 -8.51 -17.10 -24.27
N CYS A 758 -9.69 -17.57 -23.84
CA CYS A 758 -10.78 -17.88 -24.76
C CYS A 758 -11.50 -16.59 -25.18
N ILE A 759 -11.64 -16.41 -26.50
CA ILE A 759 -12.26 -15.25 -27.15
C ILE A 759 -13.40 -15.74 -28.03
N SER A 760 -14.62 -15.31 -27.70
CA SER A 760 -15.81 -15.52 -28.51
C SER A 760 -15.87 -14.41 -29.57
N LEU A 761 -15.49 -14.74 -30.81
CA LEU A 761 -15.53 -13.80 -31.93
C LEU A 761 -16.92 -13.16 -32.14
N PRO A 762 -18.05 -13.89 -32.01
CA PRO A 762 -19.39 -13.29 -32.16
C PRO A 762 -19.68 -12.17 -31.17
N LYS A 763 -19.09 -12.23 -29.96
CA LYS A 763 -19.30 -11.23 -28.91
C LYS A 763 -18.45 -9.98 -29.11
N CYS A 764 -17.26 -10.09 -29.70
CA CYS A 764 -16.34 -8.96 -29.86
C CYS A 764 -16.19 -8.44 -31.30
N TYR A 765 -16.65 -9.18 -32.31
CA TYR A 765 -16.45 -8.81 -33.70
C TYR A 765 -17.23 -7.55 -34.08
N ASN A 766 -16.52 -6.55 -34.59
CA ASN A 766 -17.06 -5.30 -35.09
C ASN A 766 -16.49 -5.00 -36.49
N GLU A 767 -17.39 -4.94 -37.47
CA GLU A 767 -17.11 -4.66 -38.88
C GLU A 767 -16.26 -3.41 -39.13
N LEU A 768 -16.35 -2.40 -38.25
CA LEU A 768 -15.63 -1.13 -38.41
C LEU A 768 -14.22 -1.12 -37.79
N ASN A 769 -13.86 -2.12 -36.97
CA ASN A 769 -12.64 -2.12 -36.15
C ASN A 769 -12.02 -3.52 -35.99
N GLU A 770 -11.95 -4.27 -37.09
CA GLU A 770 -11.49 -5.68 -37.10
C GLU A 770 -10.05 -5.85 -36.60
N THR A 771 -9.16 -4.89 -36.88
CA THR A 771 -7.76 -4.89 -36.44
C THR A 771 -7.60 -4.79 -34.92
N GLN A 772 -8.66 -4.40 -34.20
CA GLN A 772 -8.65 -4.23 -32.74
C GLN A 772 -9.41 -5.34 -32.01
N ILE A 773 -9.74 -6.45 -32.67
CA ILE A 773 -10.60 -7.50 -32.10
C ILE A 773 -10.04 -8.11 -30.80
N ILE A 774 -8.72 -8.35 -30.73
CA ILE A 774 -8.07 -8.87 -29.52
C ILE A 774 -8.09 -7.80 -28.41
N SER A 775 -7.77 -6.56 -28.75
CA SER A 775 -7.85 -5.42 -27.82
C SER A 775 -9.27 -5.28 -27.23
N GLN A 776 -10.31 -5.39 -28.07
CA GLN A 776 -11.71 -5.35 -27.65
C GLN A 776 -12.06 -6.53 -26.75
N ALA A 777 -11.62 -7.75 -27.09
CA ALA A 777 -11.82 -8.93 -26.27
C ALA A 777 -11.19 -8.79 -24.87
N LEU A 778 -9.97 -8.23 -24.77
CA LEU A 778 -9.33 -7.95 -23.49
C LEU A 778 -10.06 -6.84 -22.70
N GLN A 779 -10.59 -5.82 -23.37
CA GLN A 779 -11.42 -4.79 -22.74
C GLN A 779 -12.70 -5.36 -22.13
N MET A 780 -13.36 -6.28 -22.83
CA MET A 780 -14.52 -7.00 -22.29
C MET A 780 -14.17 -7.83 -21.06
N LYS A 781 -12.90 -8.23 -20.91
CA LYS A 781 -12.35 -8.90 -19.72
C LYS A 781 -11.80 -7.93 -18.66
N ASN A 782 -12.25 -6.66 -18.69
CA ASN A 782 -11.89 -5.57 -17.76
C ASN A 782 -10.42 -5.12 -17.80
N ILE A 783 -9.75 -5.25 -18.95
CA ILE A 783 -8.42 -4.66 -19.15
C ILE A 783 -8.57 -3.29 -19.84
N ASN A 784 -8.06 -2.24 -19.22
CA ASN A 784 -8.21 -0.88 -19.76
C ASN A 784 -7.48 -0.70 -21.09
N LYS A 785 -8.05 0.11 -21.97
CA LYS A 785 -7.49 0.40 -23.30
C LYS A 785 -6.06 0.94 -23.26
N GLU A 786 -5.74 1.79 -22.28
CA GLU A 786 -4.44 2.48 -22.16
C GLU A 786 -3.26 1.54 -21.88
N ILE A 787 -3.52 0.35 -21.32
CA ILE A 787 -2.47 -0.62 -20.95
C ILE A 787 -2.30 -1.74 -21.98
N ILE A 788 -3.17 -1.81 -22.99
CA ILE A 788 -3.19 -2.92 -23.95
C ILE A 788 -1.89 -3.05 -24.72
N ASP A 789 -1.31 -1.93 -25.16
CA ASP A 789 -0.06 -1.96 -25.92
C ASP A 789 1.10 -2.46 -25.05
N ILE A 790 1.14 -2.07 -23.78
CA ILE A 790 2.11 -2.57 -22.82
C ILE A 790 1.93 -4.07 -22.57
N ILE A 791 0.68 -4.54 -22.44
CA ILE A 791 0.38 -5.97 -22.30
C ILE A 791 0.83 -6.75 -23.54
N ARG A 792 0.52 -6.23 -24.73
CA ARG A 792 0.87 -6.83 -26.02
C ARG A 792 2.38 -7.05 -26.16
N GLU A 793 3.18 -6.07 -25.73
CA GLU A 793 4.64 -6.13 -25.81
C GLU A 793 5.27 -7.05 -24.74
N ASN A 794 4.66 -7.15 -23.55
CA ASN A 794 5.31 -7.77 -22.39
C ASN A 794 4.77 -9.16 -22.02
N ILE A 795 3.61 -9.56 -22.52
CA ILE A 795 2.93 -10.79 -22.10
C ILE A 795 2.76 -11.74 -23.30
N SER A 796 3.04 -13.03 -23.06
CA SER A 796 2.79 -14.09 -24.03
C SER A 796 1.41 -14.71 -23.80
N PHE A 797 0.70 -15.04 -24.88
CA PHE A 797 -0.67 -15.57 -24.82
C PHE A 797 -0.84 -16.89 -25.59
N VAL A 798 -1.90 -17.63 -25.23
CA VAL A 798 -2.56 -18.59 -26.12
C VAL A 798 -3.98 -18.09 -26.37
N PHE A 799 -4.27 -17.66 -27.59
CA PHE A 799 -5.62 -17.23 -27.96
C PHE A 799 -6.40 -18.41 -28.52
N ILE A 800 -7.52 -18.72 -27.88
CA ILE A 800 -8.50 -19.70 -28.34
C ILE A 800 -9.67 -18.93 -28.93
N LEU A 801 -9.78 -18.92 -30.26
CA LEU A 801 -10.76 -18.13 -31.01
C LEU A 801 -11.94 -19.02 -31.39
N ASP A 802 -13.12 -18.74 -30.83
CA ASP A 802 -14.35 -19.50 -31.01
C ASP A 802 -15.41 -18.70 -31.78
N GLY A 803 -16.26 -19.41 -32.53
CA GLY A 803 -17.41 -18.85 -33.25
C GLY A 803 -17.07 -18.09 -34.54
N PHE A 804 -15.98 -18.45 -35.24
CA PHE A 804 -15.65 -17.79 -36.52
C PHE A 804 -16.75 -17.98 -37.58
N ASP A 805 -17.39 -19.14 -37.58
CA ASP A 805 -18.48 -19.47 -38.50
C ASP A 805 -19.73 -18.59 -38.32
N GLU A 806 -19.94 -18.04 -37.12
CA GLU A 806 -21.05 -17.13 -36.83
C GLU A 806 -20.79 -15.69 -37.33
N ILE A 807 -19.52 -15.32 -37.51
CA ILE A 807 -19.14 -14.00 -38.04
C ILE A 807 -18.76 -14.03 -39.52
N PHE A 808 -18.67 -15.24 -40.12
CA PHE A 808 -18.14 -15.44 -41.46
C PHE A 808 -18.85 -14.60 -42.53
N ASP A 809 -20.18 -14.53 -42.50
CA ASP A 809 -20.95 -13.77 -43.50
C ASP A 809 -20.64 -12.27 -43.45
N LYS A 810 -20.45 -11.71 -42.25
CA LYS A 810 -20.10 -10.30 -42.05
C LYS A 810 -18.65 -10.05 -42.44
N TYR A 811 -17.76 -10.93 -42.00
CA TYR A 811 -16.35 -10.94 -42.38
C TYR A 811 -16.15 -10.95 -43.89
N TYR A 812 -16.92 -11.79 -44.62
CA TYR A 812 -16.84 -11.92 -46.07
C TYR A 812 -17.40 -10.70 -46.81
N LYS A 813 -18.50 -10.10 -46.32
CA LYS A 813 -19.12 -8.92 -46.96
C LYS A 813 -18.25 -7.67 -46.91
N ASN A 814 -17.46 -7.50 -45.85
CA ASN A 814 -16.56 -6.35 -45.69
C ASN A 814 -15.28 -6.42 -46.54
N ASN A 815 -15.11 -7.45 -47.36
CA ASN A 815 -13.89 -7.72 -48.12
C ASN A 815 -13.78 -6.90 -49.43
N SER A 816 -14.63 -5.88 -49.63
CA SER A 816 -14.72 -5.15 -50.90
C SER A 816 -13.62 -4.11 -51.13
N ASN A 817 -12.85 -3.70 -50.11
CA ASN A 817 -11.91 -2.56 -50.21
C ASN A 817 -10.47 -2.76 -49.68
N ASN A 818 -10.07 -3.92 -49.13
CA ASN A 818 -8.72 -4.10 -48.56
C ASN A 818 -7.94 -5.29 -49.17
N ASN A 819 -6.62 -5.10 -49.38
CA ASN A 819 -5.68 -6.11 -49.88
C ASN A 819 -5.37 -7.24 -48.87
N GLU A 820 -5.94 -7.22 -47.66
CA GLU A 820 -5.70 -8.18 -46.58
C GLU A 820 -6.84 -9.22 -46.51
N ARG A 821 -6.75 -10.25 -47.35
CA ARG A 821 -7.78 -11.31 -47.41
C ARG A 821 -7.71 -12.31 -46.24
N TYR A 822 -6.56 -12.40 -45.58
CA TYR A 822 -6.26 -13.48 -44.64
C TYR A 822 -6.63 -13.10 -43.21
N PHE A 823 -7.34 -14.02 -42.52
CA PHE A 823 -7.83 -13.87 -41.15
C PHE A 823 -6.75 -13.38 -40.17
N TYR A 824 -5.56 -13.95 -40.29
CA TYR A 824 -4.44 -13.69 -39.40
C TYR A 824 -3.92 -12.24 -39.50
N ASP A 825 -3.76 -11.74 -40.72
CA ASP A 825 -3.28 -10.39 -40.98
C ASP A 825 -4.40 -9.36 -40.72
N ARG A 826 -5.63 -9.65 -41.15
CA ARG A 826 -6.79 -8.76 -41.03
C ARG A 826 -7.17 -8.44 -39.58
N PHE A 827 -6.90 -9.36 -38.65
CA PHE A 827 -7.10 -9.16 -37.21
C PHE A 827 -5.83 -8.71 -36.47
N ASN A 828 -4.76 -8.35 -37.20
CA ASN A 828 -3.44 -7.97 -36.68
C ASN A 828 -2.90 -8.95 -35.63
N LEU A 829 -3.09 -10.25 -35.84
CA LEU A 829 -2.69 -11.27 -34.88
C LEU A 829 -1.15 -11.39 -34.80
N ASN A 830 -0.44 -10.95 -35.84
CA ASN A 830 1.02 -10.82 -35.89
C ASN A 830 1.60 -9.81 -34.89
N GLU A 831 0.82 -8.84 -34.43
CA GLU A 831 1.27 -7.85 -33.44
C GLU A 831 1.30 -8.42 -32.02
N TRP A 832 0.75 -9.62 -31.80
CA TRP A 832 0.66 -10.26 -30.50
C TRP A 832 1.69 -11.37 -30.35
N ASN A 833 2.37 -11.42 -29.21
CA ASN A 833 3.20 -12.56 -28.84
C ASN A 833 2.32 -13.74 -28.41
N ALA A 834 1.61 -14.36 -29.35
CA ALA A 834 0.58 -15.36 -29.07
C ALA A 834 0.67 -16.60 -29.95
N LYS A 835 0.29 -17.76 -29.38
CA LYS A 835 -0.09 -18.95 -30.13
C LYS A 835 -1.60 -18.95 -30.36
N ILE A 836 -2.05 -19.40 -31.52
CA ILE A 836 -3.45 -19.22 -31.93
C ILE A 836 -4.10 -20.57 -32.24
N CYS A 837 -5.20 -20.86 -31.56
CA CYS A 837 -6.07 -21.98 -31.85
C CYS A 837 -7.41 -21.43 -32.35
N GLN A 838 -7.71 -21.61 -33.63
CA GLN A 838 -8.96 -21.15 -34.24
C GLN A 838 -9.89 -22.33 -34.51
N LEU A 839 -11.13 -22.24 -34.05
CA LEU A 839 -12.15 -23.24 -34.32
C LEU A 839 -13.08 -22.78 -35.45
N SER A 840 -13.35 -23.65 -36.42
CA SER A 840 -14.22 -23.35 -37.56
C SER A 840 -15.09 -24.53 -38.02
N LYS A 841 -16.12 -24.25 -38.82
CA LYS A 841 -16.90 -25.27 -39.54
C LYS A 841 -16.08 -25.85 -40.71
N SER A 842 -16.31 -27.12 -41.03
CA SER A 842 -15.67 -27.84 -42.15
C SER A 842 -15.78 -27.16 -43.51
N CYS A 843 -16.74 -26.25 -43.71
CA CYS A 843 -16.99 -25.58 -44.99
C CYS A 843 -16.22 -24.26 -45.20
N VAL A 844 -15.40 -23.81 -44.25
CA VAL A 844 -14.56 -22.62 -44.46
C VAL A 844 -13.38 -23.02 -45.36
N LYS A 845 -13.50 -22.78 -46.67
CA LYS A 845 -12.40 -22.99 -47.62
C LYS A 845 -11.23 -22.06 -47.26
N ARG A 846 -10.02 -22.64 -47.30
CA ARG A 846 -8.71 -22.07 -46.96
C ARG A 846 -8.48 -20.65 -47.45
#